data_AF-A0A6S6PF18-F1
#
_entry.id   AF-A0A6S6PF18-F1
#
_cell.length_a   1.000
_cell.length_b   1.000
_cell.length_c   1.000
_cell.angle_alpha   90.00
_cell.angle_beta   90.00
_cell.angle_gamma   90.00
#
_symmetry.space_group_name_H-M   'P 1'
#
loop_
_entity.id
_entity.type
_entity.pdbx_description
1 polymer ?
#
loop_
_entity_poly.entity_id
_entity_poly.type
_entity_poly.pdbx_seq_one_letter_code
_entity_poly.pdbx_strand_id
1 'polypeptide(L)'
;MSDSADITSSSSSGVHLVSSDVSIGNGAVWTDTELGDGGELFVEDGGLAINTLVDKGDLTVDVGGVASGVTVTGNWDENGYFEVDGGTITDMTVTGHGWGIVNSGSISDVLVTDSGYIEIAAVADNVTVSNGGGIDVDSTGVVRNLTVGPGGTFGIRPGEGGVIESVTIASGGTINAADISSAGGVTIRNGGSIDFSGMAFQSGGSATLEGDPVLTLTEGGVSSSVSLNGDYAGEHFVLSDDGSGGTVATLEPDDGTPCFCRGTLIATERGEIAVEDLAIGDQVRTASCTLRPIRWIGHRSYSGQFVRGNKNVLPIVIRAGALSDGLPRRDLSVSPLHAMALEGVLIPAVCLINGVSILQAERIDEVTYFHIELETHDVLLAEGAPSESFVDDDSRNMFHNAVEFRRLYPDAVPLPAVYCAPRIEEGPVLEAIRTHLNAEAGIAPVPTSAGIIEGYLDEVTRTVIRGWARNPHSPEPVRLSLFDNGIAIGEVVADSPRPDVGADCGFCFVVAGGLAPDARHVIEIGLAGDPDGPRNLLGHTPWILDQQAVREQFIAQSGVPASSATMRGYIDSASRDRICGWICDPAQPGESVAMQVVVNGTVLERSVANGRRPDVADASAGPERCGFDLFFVPPLSPLTQQIIEIRNERTGALLGQPVVLEAANQFDSDFEEAVRRATSSVQDAKGYDRVLSFLSAQMERLKQSHADHQSGRSQNDVQRERSRRGLAPPENRSPRVLVIDSRTPDACRDAGSCGILSHISALQTLGYDVSFVAADEMGSASAQTMNNIEICAAPFYSSVEDLLRRQAHSFDLVYLHRQSIATRYLSLVRQYQSKARVIYAVADLHHMRLARQAAVEKRPELMAKARQIRDAEYAAARQADVVLTHSTVEAAILRRDVPGVEVHVVPWAVPVRKRTPAFDTRHEVLFLGNFSHAPNIDAAFWLAEEIMPVVWRQRPDIQCVIAGADIPEQIRQLAAPSIEVIGHVPDCGALFDKVRLSIAPLRFGAGVKGKILDSMAAGVPCVMTPIAAEGMELPGDFTDATGETAEALAALIVNLHDDSTTHARMVQAGRRFIRERHDHARIIDALGRIAGDTRVKRQTG
;
A
#
# COMPACT_ATOMS: atom_id res chain seq x y z
N MET A 1 -55.79 0.47 12.00
CA MET A 1 -56.77 0.19 13.07
C MET A 1 -56.56 -1.25 13.50
N SER A 2 -55.72 -1.41 14.52
CA SER A 2 -55.59 -2.53 15.45
C SER A 2 -54.88 -1.92 16.68
N ASP A 3 -55.20 -2.44 17.85
CA ASP A 3 -55.12 -1.76 19.14
C ASP A 3 -53.71 -1.31 19.56
N SER A 4 -53.60 -0.08 20.09
CA SER A 4 -52.37 0.41 20.72
C SER A 4 -52.09 -0.41 21.98
N ALA A 5 -51.13 -1.33 21.91
CA ALA A 5 -50.45 -1.81 23.10
C ALA A 5 -49.91 -0.59 23.86
N ASP A 6 -50.07 -0.55 25.18
CA ASP A 6 -49.55 0.55 26.00
C ASP A 6 -48.01 0.61 25.85
N ILE A 7 -47.49 1.66 25.20
CA ILE A 7 -46.05 1.88 25.06
C ILE A 7 -45.45 2.03 26.45
N THR A 8 -44.62 1.07 26.84
CA THR A 8 -43.96 1.11 28.14
C THR A 8 -42.69 1.96 28.10
N SER A 9 -42.50 2.76 29.14
CA SER A 9 -41.28 3.52 29.41
C SER A 9 -40.37 2.84 30.44
N SER A 10 -40.74 1.65 30.93
CA SER A 10 -39.99 0.93 31.94
C SER A 10 -38.92 0.04 31.31
N SER A 11 -37.66 0.20 31.75
CA SER A 11 -36.56 -0.71 31.41
C SER A 11 -36.66 -2.06 32.11
N SER A 12 -36.26 -3.12 31.41
CA SER A 12 -36.32 -4.52 31.90
C SER A 12 -35.09 -5.31 31.42
N SER A 13 -34.82 -6.45 32.05
CA SER A 13 -33.77 -7.39 31.62
C SER A 13 -34.22 -8.83 31.88
N GLY A 14 -33.85 -9.77 31.00
CA GLY A 14 -34.23 -11.19 31.13
C GLY A 14 -35.71 -11.43 30.90
N VAL A 15 -36.29 -10.77 29.90
CA VAL A 15 -37.73 -10.84 29.60
C VAL A 15 -37.97 -11.97 28.62
N HIS A 16 -38.97 -12.81 28.89
CA HIS A 16 -39.45 -13.83 27.96
C HIS A 16 -40.90 -13.52 27.58
N LEU A 17 -41.14 -13.20 26.31
CA LEU A 17 -42.47 -12.89 25.77
C LEU A 17 -43.02 -14.11 25.02
N VAL A 18 -44.26 -14.51 25.32
CA VAL A 18 -44.95 -15.64 24.69
C VAL A 18 -46.44 -15.29 24.61
N SER A 19 -47.02 -15.34 23.41
CA SER A 19 -48.43 -14.97 23.16
C SER A 19 -48.79 -13.59 23.75
N SER A 20 -47.89 -12.61 23.61
CA SER A 20 -48.01 -11.29 24.23
C SER A 20 -47.27 -10.22 23.44
N ASP A 21 -47.92 -9.08 23.27
CA ASP A 21 -47.40 -7.97 22.47
C ASP A 21 -46.94 -6.83 23.39
N VAL A 22 -45.72 -6.33 23.19
CA VAL A 22 -45.17 -5.23 23.99
C VAL A 22 -44.54 -4.18 23.09
N SER A 23 -44.90 -2.92 23.29
CA SER A 23 -44.18 -1.77 22.71
C SER A 23 -43.27 -1.11 23.73
N ILE A 24 -41.99 -0.95 23.41
CA ILE A 24 -41.03 -0.18 24.22
C ILE A 24 -40.67 1.13 23.51
N GLY A 25 -40.62 2.23 24.25
CA GLY A 25 -40.27 3.54 23.70
C GLY A 25 -39.92 4.55 24.79
N ASN A 26 -39.76 5.83 24.43
CA ASN A 26 -39.57 6.93 25.39
C ASN A 26 -38.38 6.73 26.38
N GLY A 27 -37.27 6.17 25.91
CA GLY A 27 -36.06 5.95 26.72
C GLY A 27 -36.03 4.61 27.48
N ALA A 28 -37.01 3.73 27.28
CA ALA A 28 -36.98 2.37 27.80
C ALA A 28 -35.81 1.58 27.21
N VAL A 29 -35.11 0.82 28.05
CA VAL A 29 -34.02 -0.08 27.64
C VAL A 29 -34.34 -1.49 28.08
N TRP A 30 -34.44 -2.41 27.12
CA TRP A 30 -34.68 -3.82 27.37
C TRP A 30 -33.43 -4.60 26.97
N THR A 31 -32.92 -5.43 27.89
CA THR A 31 -31.77 -6.30 27.60
C THR A 31 -32.14 -7.77 27.76
N ASP A 32 -31.46 -8.65 27.04
CA ASP A 32 -31.59 -10.11 27.21
C ASP A 32 -33.07 -10.54 27.08
N THR A 33 -33.68 -10.17 25.96
CA THR A 33 -35.11 -10.42 25.70
C THR A 33 -35.26 -11.60 24.75
N GLU A 34 -36.11 -12.55 25.10
CA GLU A 34 -36.46 -13.71 24.28
C GLU A 34 -37.92 -13.61 23.84
N LEU A 35 -38.14 -13.64 22.52
CA LEU A 35 -39.47 -13.65 21.90
C LEU A 35 -39.76 -15.09 21.47
N GLY A 36 -40.64 -15.75 22.19
CA GLY A 36 -41.15 -17.10 21.91
C GLY A 36 -42.41 -17.07 21.05
N ASP A 37 -43.06 -18.23 20.92
CA ASP A 37 -44.30 -18.43 20.13
C ASP A 37 -45.40 -17.37 20.40
N GLY A 38 -45.68 -16.55 19.38
CA GLY A 38 -46.65 -15.46 19.42
C GLY A 38 -46.26 -14.27 20.32
N GLY A 39 -45.00 -14.16 20.73
CA GLY A 39 -44.48 -12.98 21.42
C GLY A 39 -44.07 -11.89 20.41
N GLU A 40 -44.64 -10.70 20.53
CA GLU A 40 -44.33 -9.56 19.66
C GLU A 40 -43.65 -8.43 20.46
N LEU A 41 -42.55 -7.89 19.94
CA LEU A 41 -41.86 -6.72 20.49
C LEU A 41 -41.77 -5.60 19.45
N PHE A 42 -42.38 -4.46 19.76
CA PHE A 42 -42.23 -3.23 18.99
C PHE A 42 -41.22 -2.31 19.69
N VAL A 43 -40.14 -1.97 19.00
CA VAL A 43 -39.14 -1.00 19.46
C VAL A 43 -39.43 0.32 18.75
N GLU A 44 -40.12 1.22 19.45
CA GLU A 44 -40.55 2.52 18.94
C GLU A 44 -39.54 3.64 19.29
N ASP A 45 -39.87 4.89 18.91
CA ASP A 45 -39.00 6.06 19.08
C ASP A 45 -38.42 6.19 20.50
N GLY A 46 -37.08 6.23 20.58
CA GLY A 46 -36.33 6.31 21.83
C GLY A 46 -36.29 5.02 22.65
N GLY A 47 -36.85 3.91 22.17
CA GLY A 47 -36.69 2.57 22.73
C GLY A 47 -35.35 1.94 22.31
N LEU A 48 -34.74 1.17 23.21
CA LEU A 48 -33.51 0.44 22.96
C LEU A 48 -33.64 -1.03 23.39
N ALA A 49 -33.49 -1.95 22.44
CA ALA A 49 -33.39 -3.39 22.70
C ALA A 49 -31.94 -3.87 22.54
N ILE A 50 -31.41 -4.63 23.49
CA ILE A 50 -30.04 -5.16 23.45
C ILE A 50 -30.08 -6.66 23.72
N ASN A 51 -29.36 -7.45 22.93
CA ASN A 51 -29.28 -8.90 23.10
C ASN A 51 -30.68 -9.55 23.03
N THR A 52 -31.36 -9.37 21.90
CA THR A 52 -32.71 -9.91 21.67
C THR A 52 -32.62 -11.20 20.87
N LEU A 53 -33.15 -12.30 21.43
CA LEU A 53 -33.36 -13.56 20.73
C LEU A 53 -34.81 -13.62 20.25
N VAL A 54 -35.02 -13.83 18.96
CA VAL A 54 -36.31 -14.02 18.34
C VAL A 54 -36.40 -15.48 17.89
N ASP A 55 -37.11 -16.30 18.66
CA ASP A 55 -37.33 -17.73 18.40
C ASP A 55 -38.83 -17.99 18.31
N LYS A 56 -39.39 -17.91 17.09
CA LYS A 56 -40.85 -17.99 16.80
C LYS A 56 -41.70 -16.80 17.25
N GLY A 57 -41.06 -15.73 17.72
CA GLY A 57 -41.72 -14.43 17.93
C GLY A 57 -41.45 -13.45 16.80
N ASP A 58 -41.96 -12.22 16.97
CA ASP A 58 -41.84 -11.14 15.99
C ASP A 58 -41.19 -9.90 16.62
N LEU A 59 -40.16 -9.36 15.96
CA LEU A 59 -39.50 -8.11 16.34
C LEU A 59 -39.73 -7.04 15.28
N THR A 60 -40.37 -5.93 15.64
CA THR A 60 -40.50 -4.75 14.78
C THR A 60 -39.69 -3.59 15.35
N VAL A 61 -38.81 -2.99 14.55
CA VAL A 61 -38.04 -1.79 14.91
C VAL A 61 -38.50 -0.61 14.07
N ASP A 62 -39.35 0.21 14.67
CA ASP A 62 -40.00 1.37 14.06
C ASP A 62 -39.09 2.62 14.04
N VAL A 63 -39.54 3.67 13.36
CA VAL A 63 -38.87 4.98 13.27
C VAL A 63 -38.37 5.46 14.64
N GLY A 64 -37.05 5.62 14.76
CA GLY A 64 -36.39 6.13 15.98
C GLY A 64 -36.09 5.08 17.05
N GLY A 65 -36.54 3.83 16.85
CA GLY A 65 -36.16 2.68 17.67
C GLY A 65 -34.78 2.13 17.30
N VAL A 66 -34.07 1.59 18.30
CA VAL A 66 -32.73 1.01 18.11
C VAL A 66 -32.66 -0.38 18.72
N ALA A 67 -32.09 -1.33 17.98
CA ALA A 67 -31.75 -2.66 18.48
C ALA A 67 -30.26 -2.99 18.25
N SER A 68 -29.67 -3.77 19.15
CA SER A 68 -28.27 -4.22 19.04
C SER A 68 -28.13 -5.66 19.54
N GLY A 69 -27.38 -6.50 18.83
CA GLY A 69 -27.21 -7.90 19.21
C GLY A 69 -28.51 -8.70 19.03
N VAL A 70 -29.11 -8.62 17.85
CA VAL A 70 -30.37 -9.33 17.54
C VAL A 70 -30.05 -10.66 16.88
N THR A 71 -30.59 -11.76 17.42
CA THR A 71 -30.52 -13.08 16.79
C THR A 71 -31.93 -13.54 16.44
N VAL A 72 -32.18 -13.81 15.16
CA VAL A 72 -33.47 -14.29 14.66
C VAL A 72 -33.32 -15.73 14.19
N THR A 73 -34.16 -16.62 14.72
CA THR A 73 -34.12 -18.05 14.44
C THR A 73 -35.51 -18.69 14.41
N GLY A 74 -35.62 -19.87 13.81
CA GLY A 74 -36.88 -20.57 13.62
C GLY A 74 -36.73 -22.05 13.26
N ASN A 75 -37.81 -22.61 12.72
CA ASN A 75 -37.83 -23.94 12.11
C ASN A 75 -38.84 -23.96 10.96
N TRP A 76 -38.85 -25.02 10.15
CA TRP A 76 -39.69 -25.14 8.95
C TRP A 76 -41.20 -24.92 9.15
N ASP A 77 -41.74 -25.07 10.37
CA ASP A 77 -43.16 -24.92 10.69
C ASP A 77 -43.51 -23.56 11.32
N GLU A 78 -42.56 -22.94 12.04
CA GLU A 78 -42.72 -21.67 12.79
C GLU A 78 -41.38 -20.90 12.76
N ASN A 79 -41.33 -19.79 12.02
CA ASN A 79 -40.14 -18.96 11.86
C ASN A 79 -40.18 -17.76 12.82
N GLY A 80 -39.05 -17.42 13.45
CA GLY A 80 -38.88 -16.09 14.03
C GLY A 80 -38.81 -15.04 12.92
N TYR A 81 -39.48 -13.91 13.14
CA TYR A 81 -39.61 -12.84 12.16
C TYR A 81 -39.05 -11.52 12.70
N PHE A 82 -38.42 -10.73 11.82
CA PHE A 82 -38.13 -9.33 12.13
C PHE A 82 -38.53 -8.38 10.99
N GLU A 83 -38.82 -7.15 11.37
CA GLU A 83 -39.17 -6.06 10.46
C GLU A 83 -38.52 -4.75 10.90
N VAL A 84 -37.94 -4.02 9.94
CA VAL A 84 -37.36 -2.68 10.18
C VAL A 84 -38.10 -1.65 9.36
N ASP A 85 -38.81 -0.77 10.07
CA ASP A 85 -39.67 0.28 9.54
C ASP A 85 -39.18 1.67 10.00
N GLY A 86 -37.93 1.99 9.62
CA GLY A 86 -37.31 3.30 9.86
C GLY A 86 -36.43 3.36 11.11
N GLY A 87 -36.32 2.25 11.83
CA GLY A 87 -35.40 2.07 12.95
C GLY A 87 -33.98 1.67 12.54
N THR A 88 -33.17 1.29 13.52
CA THR A 88 -31.79 0.83 13.29
C THR A 88 -31.47 -0.44 14.06
N ILE A 89 -30.90 -1.44 13.38
CA ILE A 89 -30.34 -2.63 14.01
C ILE A 89 -28.82 -2.69 13.77
N THR A 90 -28.07 -3.01 14.82
CA THR A 90 -26.62 -3.26 14.78
C THR A 90 -26.32 -4.66 15.31
N ASP A 91 -25.27 -5.32 14.84
CA ASP A 91 -24.88 -6.68 15.27
C ASP A 91 -26.06 -7.67 15.13
N MET A 92 -26.43 -7.98 13.89
CA MET A 92 -27.58 -8.81 13.57
C MET A 92 -27.16 -10.20 13.09
N THR A 93 -27.79 -11.25 13.61
CA THR A 93 -27.65 -12.62 13.11
C THR A 93 -29.02 -13.20 12.74
N VAL A 94 -29.15 -13.73 11.53
CA VAL A 94 -30.34 -14.44 11.06
C VAL A 94 -29.93 -15.86 10.70
N THR A 95 -30.46 -16.84 11.42
CA THR A 95 -30.01 -18.24 11.36
C THR A 95 -31.18 -19.21 11.47
N GLY A 96 -31.02 -20.47 11.06
CA GLY A 96 -31.99 -21.53 11.29
C GLY A 96 -33.40 -21.19 10.79
N HIS A 97 -33.56 -20.84 9.51
CA HIS A 97 -34.84 -20.42 8.92
C HIS A 97 -35.47 -19.13 9.47
N GLY A 98 -34.76 -18.37 10.33
CA GLY A 98 -35.16 -17.01 10.67
C GLY A 98 -35.31 -16.15 9.42
N TRP A 99 -36.31 -15.28 9.41
CA TRP A 99 -36.63 -14.44 8.27
C TRP A 99 -36.86 -12.98 8.69
N GLY A 100 -36.58 -12.03 7.82
CA GLY A 100 -37.15 -10.69 8.00
C GLY A 100 -36.98 -9.76 6.81
N ILE A 101 -37.52 -8.56 6.98
CA ILE A 101 -37.53 -7.52 5.95
C ILE A 101 -37.04 -6.18 6.50
N VAL A 102 -36.27 -5.47 5.69
CA VAL A 102 -35.83 -4.10 5.94
C VAL A 102 -36.54 -3.18 4.97
N ASN A 103 -37.73 -2.70 5.32
CA ASN A 103 -38.52 -1.82 4.45
C ASN A 103 -37.95 -0.39 4.42
N SER A 104 -37.53 0.13 5.58
CA SER A 104 -36.92 1.45 5.73
C SER A 104 -35.99 1.51 6.94
N GLY A 105 -35.08 2.49 7.02
CA GLY A 105 -34.07 2.53 8.08
C GLY A 105 -32.77 1.83 7.68
N SER A 106 -32.07 1.22 8.64
CA SER A 106 -30.78 0.58 8.37
C SER A 106 -30.44 -0.60 9.29
N ILE A 107 -29.77 -1.61 8.71
CA ILE A 107 -29.12 -2.68 9.46
C ILE A 107 -27.60 -2.67 9.21
N SER A 108 -26.80 -3.07 10.19
CA SER A 108 -25.34 -3.14 10.03
C SER A 108 -24.71 -4.28 10.82
N ASP A 109 -23.56 -4.76 10.34
CA ASP A 109 -22.81 -5.90 10.88
C ASP A 109 -23.70 -7.15 10.95
N VAL A 110 -24.13 -7.58 9.76
CA VAL A 110 -25.19 -8.57 9.56
C VAL A 110 -24.57 -9.91 9.17
N LEU A 111 -24.94 -10.98 9.87
CA LEU A 111 -24.62 -12.36 9.52
C LEU A 111 -25.90 -13.12 9.18
N VAL A 112 -25.99 -13.68 7.97
CA VAL A 112 -27.08 -14.55 7.54
C VAL A 112 -26.51 -15.93 7.25
N THR A 113 -26.95 -16.93 8.02
CA THR A 113 -26.37 -18.27 8.02
C THR A 113 -27.45 -19.34 8.18
N ASP A 114 -27.13 -20.61 7.95
CA ASP A 114 -27.96 -21.78 8.28
C ASP A 114 -29.42 -21.66 7.81
N SER A 115 -29.63 -21.32 6.54
CA SER A 115 -30.95 -21.09 5.91
C SER A 115 -31.73 -19.86 6.42
N GLY A 116 -31.09 -18.95 7.15
CA GLY A 116 -31.65 -17.63 7.43
C GLY A 116 -31.82 -16.80 6.16
N TYR A 117 -32.76 -15.87 6.15
CA TYR A 117 -33.04 -15.06 4.97
C TYR A 117 -33.48 -13.64 5.28
N ILE A 118 -33.04 -12.68 4.47
CA ILE A 118 -33.43 -11.26 4.60
C ILE A 118 -33.84 -10.65 3.25
N GLU A 119 -34.97 -9.94 3.23
CA GLU A 119 -35.32 -9.00 2.15
C GLU A 119 -34.88 -7.57 2.51
N ILE A 120 -34.15 -6.91 1.61
CA ILE A 120 -33.55 -5.59 1.84
C ILE A 120 -34.12 -4.59 0.83
N ALA A 121 -35.02 -3.71 1.31
CA ALA A 121 -35.54 -2.57 0.55
C ALA A 121 -34.96 -1.21 1.02
N ALA A 122 -34.10 -1.21 2.04
CA ALA A 122 -33.43 0.01 2.55
C ALA A 122 -31.91 -0.13 2.58
N VAL A 123 -31.24 0.19 3.69
CA VAL A 123 -29.76 0.13 3.77
C VAL A 123 -29.30 -1.04 4.62
N ALA A 124 -28.37 -1.83 4.10
CA ALA A 124 -27.63 -2.83 4.85
C ALA A 124 -26.12 -2.66 4.64
N ASP A 125 -25.36 -2.48 5.73
CA ASP A 125 -23.90 -2.31 5.68
C ASP A 125 -23.19 -3.50 6.35
N ASN A 126 -22.06 -3.96 5.78
CA ASN A 126 -21.25 -5.07 6.28
C ASN A 126 -22.06 -6.38 6.44
N VAL A 127 -22.58 -6.88 5.31
CA VAL A 127 -23.40 -8.09 5.29
C VAL A 127 -22.53 -9.31 4.96
N THR A 128 -22.65 -10.39 5.73
CA THR A 128 -22.04 -11.69 5.45
C THR A 128 -23.11 -12.75 5.28
N VAL A 129 -23.08 -13.47 4.16
CA VAL A 129 -23.99 -14.59 3.86
C VAL A 129 -23.17 -15.87 3.71
N SER A 130 -23.54 -16.92 4.44
CA SER A 130 -22.87 -18.23 4.42
C SER A 130 -23.82 -19.37 4.79
N ASN A 131 -23.38 -20.63 4.71
CA ASN A 131 -24.07 -21.84 5.16
C ASN A 131 -25.56 -21.92 4.74
N GLY A 132 -25.89 -21.59 3.49
CA GLY A 132 -27.27 -21.61 2.99
C GLY A 132 -28.10 -20.36 3.32
N GLY A 133 -27.52 -19.37 4.01
CA GLY A 133 -28.13 -18.07 4.22
C GLY A 133 -28.30 -17.29 2.92
N GLY A 134 -29.38 -16.53 2.80
CA GLY A 134 -29.75 -15.81 1.59
C GLY A 134 -30.16 -14.35 1.84
N ILE A 135 -29.90 -13.47 0.87
CA ILE A 135 -30.49 -12.13 0.86
C ILE A 135 -31.11 -11.82 -0.51
N ASP A 136 -32.21 -11.07 -0.51
CA ASP A 136 -32.78 -10.46 -1.71
C ASP A 136 -32.74 -8.93 -1.58
N VAL A 137 -32.27 -8.24 -2.61
CA VAL A 137 -32.24 -6.77 -2.67
C VAL A 137 -33.37 -6.27 -3.59
N ASP A 138 -34.29 -5.50 -3.02
CA ASP A 138 -35.41 -4.85 -3.71
C ASP A 138 -34.97 -3.51 -4.34
N SER A 139 -35.85 -2.87 -5.09
CA SER A 139 -35.69 -1.66 -5.89
C SER A 139 -35.07 -0.44 -5.22
N THR A 140 -35.25 -0.33 -3.91
CA THR A 140 -34.73 0.78 -3.09
C THR A 140 -33.60 0.34 -2.15
N GLY A 141 -33.29 -0.97 -2.18
CA GLY A 141 -32.25 -1.60 -1.38
C GLY A 141 -30.85 -1.19 -1.81
N VAL A 142 -30.01 -0.89 -0.82
CA VAL A 142 -28.57 -0.65 -0.97
C VAL A 142 -27.82 -1.52 0.02
N VAL A 143 -27.03 -2.46 -0.52
CA VAL A 143 -26.14 -3.31 0.27
C VAL A 143 -24.70 -2.89 0.06
N ARG A 144 -23.96 -2.65 1.15
CA ARG A 144 -22.52 -2.32 1.11
C ARG A 144 -21.69 -3.40 1.77
N ASN A 145 -20.49 -3.62 1.25
CA ASN A 145 -19.52 -4.58 1.79
C ASN A 145 -20.09 -5.99 1.97
N LEU A 146 -20.79 -6.50 0.93
CA LEU A 146 -21.33 -7.85 0.95
C LEU A 146 -20.18 -8.88 0.89
N THR A 147 -20.12 -9.80 1.84
CA THR A 147 -19.21 -10.94 1.83
C THR A 147 -20.01 -12.23 1.61
N VAL A 148 -19.71 -12.95 0.54
CA VAL A 148 -20.33 -14.24 0.23
C VAL A 148 -19.37 -15.35 0.63
N GLY A 149 -19.74 -16.08 1.68
CA GLY A 149 -19.05 -17.29 2.15
C GLY A 149 -19.66 -18.57 1.57
N PRO A 150 -19.19 -19.75 2.03
CA PRO A 150 -19.63 -21.04 1.50
C PRO A 150 -21.14 -21.23 1.56
N GLY A 151 -21.78 -21.52 0.42
CA GLY A 151 -23.23 -21.76 0.35
C GLY A 151 -24.12 -20.53 0.59
N GLY A 152 -23.55 -19.33 0.79
CA GLY A 152 -24.31 -18.09 0.87
C GLY A 152 -24.87 -17.71 -0.51
N THR A 153 -26.08 -17.16 -0.55
CA THR A 153 -26.71 -16.68 -1.78
C THR A 153 -27.14 -15.23 -1.66
N PHE A 154 -27.19 -14.52 -2.79
CA PHE A 154 -27.85 -13.23 -2.87
C PHE A 154 -28.55 -13.09 -4.22
N GLY A 155 -29.59 -12.26 -4.26
CA GLY A 155 -30.28 -11.89 -5.48
C GLY A 155 -30.57 -10.39 -5.52
N ILE A 156 -30.67 -9.85 -6.73
CA ILE A 156 -31.33 -8.56 -6.98
C ILE A 156 -32.60 -8.87 -7.76
N ARG A 157 -33.76 -8.46 -7.25
CA ARG A 157 -35.03 -8.80 -7.89
C ARG A 157 -35.12 -8.20 -9.30
N PRO A 158 -35.42 -9.01 -10.34
CA PRO A 158 -35.41 -8.53 -11.73
C PRO A 158 -36.41 -7.40 -11.98
N GLY A 159 -35.91 -6.26 -12.49
CA GLY A 159 -36.72 -5.09 -12.83
C GLY A 159 -36.87 -4.04 -11.73
N GLU A 160 -36.24 -4.26 -10.57
CA GLU A 160 -36.46 -3.42 -9.39
C GLU A 160 -35.33 -2.38 -9.17
N GLY A 161 -34.06 -2.64 -9.50
CA GLY A 161 -33.02 -1.60 -9.49
C GLY A 161 -32.28 -1.39 -8.16
N GLY A 162 -32.35 -2.37 -7.25
CA GLY A 162 -31.50 -2.43 -6.06
C GLY A 162 -30.01 -2.42 -6.41
N VAL A 163 -29.19 -1.92 -5.47
CA VAL A 163 -27.75 -1.70 -5.67
C VAL A 163 -26.95 -2.48 -4.63
N ILE A 164 -25.99 -3.27 -5.11
CA ILE A 164 -24.92 -3.80 -4.28
C ILE A 164 -23.64 -3.04 -4.62
N GLU A 165 -23.08 -2.28 -3.69
CA GLU A 165 -21.95 -1.37 -3.99
C GLU A 165 -20.61 -2.09 -4.13
N SER A 166 -20.40 -3.16 -3.37
CA SER A 166 -19.17 -3.98 -3.38
C SER A 166 -19.48 -5.40 -2.91
N VAL A 167 -18.91 -6.39 -3.61
CA VAL A 167 -19.02 -7.80 -3.24
C VAL A 167 -17.64 -8.40 -3.04
N THR A 168 -17.44 -9.14 -1.96
CA THR A 168 -16.26 -9.96 -1.71
C THR A 168 -16.65 -11.44 -1.72
N ILE A 169 -16.09 -12.22 -2.63
CA ILE A 169 -16.20 -13.68 -2.62
C ILE A 169 -15.13 -14.22 -1.69
N ALA A 170 -15.52 -14.74 -0.53
CA ALA A 170 -14.59 -15.37 0.41
C ALA A 170 -14.23 -16.79 -0.05
N SER A 171 -13.24 -17.42 0.61
CA SER A 171 -12.89 -18.82 0.33
C SER A 171 -14.13 -19.72 0.43
N GLY A 172 -14.38 -20.51 -0.61
CA GLY A 172 -15.54 -21.40 -0.72
C GLY A 172 -16.86 -20.75 -1.06
N GLY A 173 -16.92 -19.41 -1.09
CA GLY A 173 -18.04 -18.66 -1.65
C GLY A 173 -18.13 -18.86 -3.16
N THR A 174 -19.35 -18.90 -3.68
CA THR A 174 -19.61 -19.04 -5.13
C THR A 174 -20.70 -18.06 -5.53
N ILE A 175 -20.49 -17.31 -6.62
CA ILE A 175 -21.47 -16.37 -7.16
C ILE A 175 -21.71 -16.66 -8.64
N ASN A 176 -22.96 -16.58 -9.11
CA ASN A 176 -23.26 -16.72 -10.53
C ASN A 176 -22.76 -15.50 -11.31
N ALA A 177 -22.12 -15.72 -12.46
CA ALA A 177 -21.66 -14.67 -13.35
C ALA A 177 -22.79 -13.73 -13.80
N ALA A 178 -24.03 -14.23 -13.90
CA ALA A 178 -25.20 -13.41 -14.20
C ALA A 178 -25.48 -12.36 -13.10
N ASP A 179 -25.31 -12.74 -11.84
CA ASP A 179 -25.57 -11.90 -10.66
C ASP A 179 -24.47 -10.86 -10.43
N ILE A 180 -23.29 -11.06 -11.03
CA ILE A 180 -22.20 -10.09 -10.98
C ILE A 180 -22.51 -8.85 -11.82
N SER A 181 -23.22 -9.01 -12.93
CA SER A 181 -23.55 -7.90 -13.83
C SER A 181 -24.42 -6.82 -13.18
N SER A 182 -25.12 -7.17 -12.10
CA SER A 182 -25.98 -6.30 -11.30
C SER A 182 -25.31 -5.79 -10.01
N ALA A 183 -24.08 -6.22 -9.69
CA ALA A 183 -23.31 -5.80 -8.53
C ALA A 183 -22.14 -4.87 -8.90
N GLY A 184 -21.90 -3.85 -8.08
CA GLY A 184 -20.72 -2.99 -8.14
C GLY A 184 -19.51 -3.67 -7.51
N GLY A 185 -18.33 -3.49 -8.10
CA GLY A 185 -17.02 -3.82 -7.50
C GLY A 185 -16.89 -5.23 -6.91
N VAL A 186 -16.65 -6.25 -7.73
CA VAL A 186 -16.47 -7.64 -7.28
C VAL A 186 -15.01 -7.95 -6.99
N THR A 187 -14.70 -8.33 -5.75
CA THR A 187 -13.39 -8.81 -5.32
C THR A 187 -13.47 -10.30 -5.00
N ILE A 188 -12.52 -11.10 -5.47
CA ILE A 188 -12.43 -12.54 -5.20
C ILE A 188 -11.23 -12.76 -4.29
N ARG A 189 -11.41 -13.48 -3.18
CA ARG A 189 -10.31 -13.97 -2.34
C ARG A 189 -9.92 -15.39 -2.74
N ASN A 190 -8.71 -15.82 -2.37
CA ASN A 190 -8.21 -17.17 -2.64
C ASN A 190 -9.25 -18.24 -2.23
N GLY A 191 -9.56 -19.16 -3.14
CA GLY A 191 -10.59 -20.18 -2.96
C GLY A 191 -12.03 -19.73 -3.24
N GLY A 192 -12.26 -18.47 -3.62
CA GLY A 192 -13.56 -17.96 -4.08
C GLY A 192 -13.82 -18.30 -5.55
N SER A 193 -15.09 -18.52 -5.90
CA SER A 193 -15.50 -19.02 -7.23
C SER A 193 -16.57 -18.17 -7.90
N ILE A 194 -16.51 -18.11 -9.24
CA ILE A 194 -17.56 -17.58 -10.11
C ILE A 194 -18.15 -18.72 -10.95
N ASP A 195 -19.46 -18.90 -10.90
CA ASP A 195 -20.19 -19.90 -11.68
C ASP A 195 -20.75 -19.31 -12.98
N PHE A 196 -20.34 -19.85 -14.13
CA PHE A 196 -20.86 -19.56 -15.46
C PHE A 196 -21.83 -20.66 -15.89
N SER A 197 -22.99 -20.77 -15.23
CA SER A 197 -23.94 -21.87 -15.45
C SER A 197 -24.48 -21.96 -16.89
N GLY A 198 -24.38 -20.86 -17.66
CA GLY A 198 -24.74 -20.82 -19.09
C GLY A 198 -23.67 -21.34 -20.06
N MET A 199 -22.46 -21.65 -19.58
CA MET A 199 -21.34 -22.14 -20.38
C MET A 199 -21.07 -23.61 -20.10
N ALA A 200 -21.29 -24.46 -21.11
CA ALA A 200 -21.07 -25.89 -20.98
C ALA A 200 -19.58 -26.21 -20.76
N PHE A 201 -19.26 -26.92 -19.68
CA PHE A 201 -17.88 -27.29 -19.34
C PHE A 201 -17.27 -28.23 -20.38
N GLN A 202 -16.03 -27.95 -20.81
CA GLN A 202 -15.23 -28.83 -21.65
C GLN A 202 -13.82 -28.92 -21.09
N SER A 203 -13.18 -30.09 -21.11
CA SER A 203 -11.88 -30.30 -20.42
C SER A 203 -10.67 -29.60 -21.06
N GLY A 204 -10.89 -28.57 -21.90
CA GLY A 204 -9.87 -27.79 -22.60
C GLY A 204 -10.13 -26.29 -22.61
N GLY A 205 -11.06 -25.80 -21.79
CA GLY A 205 -11.30 -24.36 -21.64
C GLY A 205 -10.12 -23.60 -21.01
N SER A 206 -10.18 -22.28 -21.10
CA SER A 206 -9.19 -21.38 -20.51
C SER A 206 -9.84 -20.20 -19.83
N ALA A 207 -9.28 -19.76 -18.70
CA ALA A 207 -9.57 -18.47 -18.09
C ALA A 207 -8.35 -17.55 -18.21
N THR A 208 -8.57 -16.33 -18.67
CA THR A 208 -7.52 -15.32 -18.87
C THR A 208 -7.95 -13.98 -18.31
N LEU A 209 -7.03 -13.27 -17.66
CA LEU A 209 -7.22 -11.91 -17.20
C LEU A 209 -6.65 -10.92 -18.23
N GLU A 210 -7.45 -9.93 -18.62
CA GLU A 210 -7.05 -8.88 -19.57
C GLU A 210 -7.33 -7.47 -18.99
N GLY A 211 -6.37 -6.54 -19.08
CA GLY A 211 -6.55 -5.12 -18.75
C GLY A 211 -6.93 -4.80 -17.29
N ASP A 212 -7.62 -3.67 -17.04
CA ASP A 212 -8.39 -3.45 -15.80
C ASP A 212 -9.23 -4.72 -15.57
N PRO A 213 -9.10 -5.45 -14.45
CA PRO A 213 -9.08 -6.91 -14.50
C PRO A 213 -10.40 -7.52 -14.97
N VAL A 214 -10.49 -7.81 -16.26
CA VAL A 214 -11.60 -8.55 -16.86
C VAL A 214 -11.19 -10.02 -16.92
N LEU A 215 -11.87 -10.87 -16.16
CA LEU A 215 -11.76 -12.32 -16.25
C LEU A 215 -12.56 -12.79 -17.46
N THR A 216 -11.87 -13.31 -18.48
CA THR A 216 -12.48 -13.89 -19.68
C THR A 216 -12.32 -15.41 -19.65
N LEU A 217 -13.46 -16.10 -19.67
CA LEU A 217 -13.57 -17.55 -19.76
C LEU A 217 -13.83 -17.95 -21.21
N THR A 218 -13.14 -18.97 -21.73
CA THR A 218 -13.37 -19.54 -23.06
C THR A 218 -13.56 -21.06 -22.96
N GLU A 219 -14.72 -21.56 -23.39
CA GLU A 219 -15.07 -22.99 -23.47
C GLU A 219 -15.62 -23.33 -24.86
N GLY A 220 -15.06 -24.33 -25.54
CA GLY A 220 -15.54 -24.78 -26.86
C GLY A 220 -15.59 -23.70 -27.95
N GLY A 221 -14.80 -22.62 -27.81
CA GLY A 221 -14.81 -21.45 -28.70
C GLY A 221 -15.85 -20.37 -28.37
N VAL A 222 -16.63 -20.56 -27.30
CA VAL A 222 -17.54 -19.54 -26.73
C VAL A 222 -16.82 -18.84 -25.59
N SER A 223 -16.91 -17.52 -25.50
CA SER A 223 -16.31 -16.75 -24.41
C SER A 223 -17.32 -15.91 -23.64
N SER A 224 -17.12 -15.79 -22.33
CA SER A 224 -17.87 -14.91 -21.42
C SER A 224 -16.89 -14.18 -20.51
N SER A 225 -17.22 -12.95 -20.12
CA SER A 225 -16.31 -12.11 -19.36
C SER A 225 -17.01 -11.45 -18.17
N VAL A 226 -16.26 -11.30 -17.08
CA VAL A 226 -16.70 -10.62 -15.85
C VAL A 226 -15.63 -9.61 -15.43
N SER A 227 -16.04 -8.43 -15.01
CA SER A 227 -15.13 -7.40 -14.49
C SER A 227 -14.91 -7.59 -12.99
N LEU A 228 -13.64 -7.65 -12.59
CA LEU A 228 -13.21 -7.78 -11.20
C LEU A 228 -12.59 -6.46 -10.71
N ASN A 229 -12.55 -6.31 -9.38
CA ASN A 229 -11.92 -5.23 -8.66
C ASN A 229 -10.76 -5.81 -7.82
N GLY A 230 -9.58 -5.21 -7.87
CA GLY A 230 -8.34 -5.74 -7.28
C GLY A 230 -7.22 -5.89 -8.32
N ASP A 231 -6.02 -6.26 -7.87
CA ASP A 231 -4.91 -6.65 -8.76
C ASP A 231 -4.83 -8.18 -8.76
N TYR A 232 -5.03 -8.79 -9.92
CA TYR A 232 -4.93 -10.23 -10.13
C TYR A 232 -3.77 -10.57 -11.08
N ALA A 233 -2.79 -9.68 -11.24
CA ALA A 233 -1.65 -9.89 -12.12
C ALA A 233 -0.75 -11.03 -11.59
N GLY A 234 -0.81 -12.19 -12.24
CA GLY A 234 -0.09 -13.40 -11.83
C GLY A 234 -0.98 -14.48 -11.22
N GLU A 235 -2.22 -14.12 -10.88
CA GLU A 235 -3.22 -15.04 -10.34
C GLU A 235 -3.77 -15.99 -11.41
N HIS A 236 -4.26 -17.16 -10.97
CA HIS A 236 -4.75 -18.21 -11.85
C HIS A 236 -6.15 -18.67 -11.46
N PHE A 237 -7.00 -18.86 -12.47
CA PHE A 237 -8.35 -19.39 -12.32
C PHE A 237 -8.41 -20.82 -12.86
N VAL A 238 -8.87 -21.75 -12.01
CA VAL A 238 -9.08 -23.15 -12.38
C VAL A 238 -10.52 -23.35 -12.80
N LEU A 239 -10.73 -24.09 -13.90
CA LEU A 239 -12.06 -24.39 -14.43
C LEU A 239 -12.51 -25.78 -14.01
N SER A 240 -13.74 -25.88 -13.53
CA SER A 240 -14.39 -27.14 -13.17
C SER A 240 -15.85 -27.18 -13.61
N ASP A 241 -16.43 -28.38 -13.68
CA ASP A 241 -17.87 -28.58 -13.86
C ASP A 241 -18.63 -28.11 -12.60
N ASP A 242 -19.71 -27.36 -12.77
CA ASP A 242 -20.61 -26.93 -11.67
C ASP A 242 -21.47 -28.09 -11.12
N GLY A 243 -21.40 -29.27 -11.74
CA GLY A 243 -22.18 -30.46 -11.41
C GLY A 243 -23.60 -30.46 -11.99
N SER A 244 -23.94 -29.44 -12.78
CA SER A 244 -25.17 -29.26 -13.57
C SER A 244 -24.86 -29.10 -15.08
N GLY A 245 -23.58 -29.21 -15.46
CA GLY A 245 -23.09 -29.10 -16.84
C GLY A 245 -22.59 -27.71 -17.24
N GLY A 246 -22.60 -26.74 -16.33
CA GLY A 246 -22.00 -25.41 -16.48
C GLY A 246 -20.54 -25.36 -16.02
N THR A 247 -19.90 -24.19 -16.12
CA THR A 247 -18.46 -24.03 -15.85
C THR A 247 -18.23 -23.10 -14.65
N VAL A 248 -17.45 -23.54 -13.67
CA VAL A 248 -17.03 -22.71 -12.52
C VAL A 248 -15.57 -22.31 -12.68
N ALA A 249 -15.26 -21.03 -12.45
CA ALA A 249 -13.91 -20.50 -12.36
C ALA A 249 -13.55 -20.17 -10.91
N THR A 250 -12.55 -20.84 -10.35
CA THR A 250 -12.11 -20.67 -8.96
C THR A 250 -10.72 -20.04 -8.91
N LEU A 251 -10.56 -18.99 -8.11
CA LEU A 251 -9.26 -18.35 -7.88
C LEU A 251 -8.36 -19.27 -7.04
N GLU A 252 -7.24 -19.71 -7.60
CA GLU A 252 -6.29 -20.62 -6.94
C GLU A 252 -5.48 -19.85 -5.87
N PRO A 253 -5.27 -20.40 -4.66
CA PRO A 253 -4.32 -19.84 -3.71
C PRO A 253 -2.88 -19.93 -4.25
N ASP A 254 -2.10 -18.86 -4.05
CA ASP A 254 -0.68 -18.72 -4.48
C ASP A 254 0.25 -19.91 -4.14
N ASP A 255 -0.10 -20.73 -3.13
CA ASP A 255 0.79 -21.76 -2.59
C ASP A 255 0.51 -23.19 -3.11
N GLY A 256 -0.61 -23.45 -3.80
CA GLY A 256 -1.01 -24.83 -4.15
C GLY A 256 -1.30 -25.70 -2.89
N THR A 257 -1.63 -26.98 -3.06
CA THR A 257 -2.07 -27.85 -1.92
C THR A 257 -1.66 -29.31 -2.09
N PRO A 258 -1.41 -30.04 -0.98
CA PRO A 258 -1.09 -31.47 -0.94
C PRO A 258 -2.02 -32.38 -1.74
N CYS A 259 -1.48 -33.25 -2.61
CA CYS A 259 -2.21 -34.32 -3.30
C CYS A 259 -1.31 -35.50 -3.72
N PHE A 260 -1.88 -36.69 -3.84
CA PHE A 260 -1.33 -37.88 -4.51
C PHE A 260 -1.61 -37.88 -6.00
N CYS A 261 -0.70 -38.35 -6.85
CA CYS A 261 -1.03 -38.58 -8.25
C CYS A 261 -1.86 -39.84 -8.45
N ARG A 262 -2.62 -39.88 -9.54
CA ARG A 262 -3.29 -41.07 -10.04
C ARG A 262 -2.37 -42.30 -10.08
N GLY A 263 -2.90 -43.46 -9.71
CA GLY A 263 -2.20 -44.74 -9.69
C GLY A 263 -1.44 -45.03 -8.40
N THR A 264 -1.39 -44.07 -7.47
CA THR A 264 -0.79 -44.25 -6.14
C THR A 264 -1.57 -45.29 -5.34
N LEU A 265 -0.93 -46.36 -4.92
CA LEU A 265 -1.56 -47.40 -4.10
C LEU A 265 -1.58 -46.99 -2.62
N ILE A 266 -2.75 -47.02 -1.99
CA ILE A 266 -2.95 -46.73 -0.57
C ILE A 266 -3.21 -48.03 0.18
N ALA A 267 -2.59 -48.20 1.35
CA ALA A 267 -2.81 -49.38 2.17
C ALA A 267 -4.22 -49.37 2.79
N THR A 268 -4.97 -50.45 2.56
CA THR A 268 -6.32 -50.65 3.13
C THR A 268 -6.40 -51.97 3.89
N GLU A 269 -7.54 -52.23 4.53
CA GLU A 269 -7.84 -53.55 5.11
C GLU A 269 -7.80 -54.68 4.07
N ARG A 270 -8.16 -54.39 2.81
CA ARG A 270 -8.26 -55.37 1.72
C ARG A 270 -6.96 -55.53 0.92
N GLY A 271 -5.88 -54.88 1.34
CA GLY A 271 -4.63 -54.78 0.59
C GLY A 271 -4.41 -53.37 0.02
N GLU A 272 -3.47 -53.25 -0.91
CA GLU A 272 -3.11 -51.97 -1.53
C GLU A 272 -4.03 -51.68 -2.72
N ILE A 273 -4.70 -50.52 -2.71
CA ILE A 273 -5.70 -50.13 -3.71
C ILE A 273 -5.30 -48.77 -4.29
N ALA A 274 -5.41 -48.60 -5.60
CA ALA A 274 -5.10 -47.33 -6.26
C ALA A 274 -6.02 -46.21 -5.76
N VAL A 275 -5.48 -45.00 -5.59
CA VAL A 275 -6.19 -43.87 -5.00
C VAL A 275 -7.46 -43.50 -5.76
N GLU A 276 -7.49 -43.67 -7.08
CA GLU A 276 -8.68 -43.45 -7.91
C GLU A 276 -9.77 -44.54 -7.79
N ASP A 277 -9.42 -45.72 -7.26
CA ASP A 277 -10.34 -46.85 -7.09
C ASP A 277 -10.90 -46.95 -5.66
N LEU A 278 -10.45 -46.08 -4.75
CA LEU A 278 -10.96 -45.99 -3.38
C LEU A 278 -12.32 -45.31 -3.35
N ALA A 279 -13.17 -45.74 -2.42
CA ALA A 279 -14.45 -45.11 -2.17
C ALA A 279 -14.57 -44.60 -0.72
N ILE A 280 -15.45 -43.62 -0.52
CA ILE A 280 -15.83 -43.15 0.82
C ILE A 280 -16.32 -44.34 1.65
N GLY A 281 -15.85 -44.43 2.89
CA GLY A 281 -16.11 -45.53 3.81
C GLY A 281 -15.14 -46.71 3.72
N ASP A 282 -14.29 -46.79 2.68
CA ASP A 282 -13.23 -47.80 2.65
C ASP A 282 -12.27 -47.62 3.84
N GLN A 283 -11.82 -48.73 4.42
CA GLN A 283 -10.94 -48.73 5.59
C GLN A 283 -9.47 -48.62 5.18
N VAL A 284 -8.90 -47.43 5.30
CA VAL A 284 -7.46 -47.19 5.09
C VAL A 284 -6.66 -47.50 6.36
N ARG A 285 -5.45 -48.01 6.18
CA ARG A 285 -4.54 -48.34 7.27
C ARG A 285 -3.58 -47.17 7.48
N THR A 286 -3.57 -46.61 8.69
CA THR A 286 -2.66 -45.53 9.08
C THR A 286 -1.30 -46.07 9.52
N ALA A 287 -0.30 -45.19 9.63
CA ALA A 287 1.03 -45.52 10.13
C ALA A 287 1.02 -46.03 11.60
N SER A 288 0.02 -45.64 12.39
CA SER A 288 -0.21 -46.17 13.75
C SER A 288 -0.84 -47.57 13.76
N CYS A 289 -0.99 -48.21 12.59
CA CYS A 289 -1.64 -49.51 12.37
C CYS A 289 -3.13 -49.55 12.71
N THR A 290 -3.78 -48.39 12.83
CA THR A 290 -5.23 -48.29 12.99
C THR A 290 -5.92 -48.28 11.64
N LEU A 291 -7.11 -48.91 11.56
CA LEU A 291 -7.99 -48.81 10.40
C LEU A 291 -8.93 -47.63 10.61
N ARG A 292 -9.01 -46.75 9.61
CA ARG A 292 -9.90 -45.59 9.62
C ARG A 292 -10.72 -45.56 8.34
N PRO A 293 -12.03 -45.27 8.42
CA PRO A 293 -12.84 -45.05 7.23
C PRO A 293 -12.42 -43.76 6.53
N ILE A 294 -12.36 -43.79 5.20
CA ILE A 294 -12.25 -42.59 4.38
C ILE A 294 -13.53 -41.76 4.56
N ARG A 295 -13.38 -40.48 4.92
CA ARG A 295 -14.48 -39.51 5.03
C ARG A 295 -14.78 -38.88 3.67
N TRP A 296 -13.75 -38.51 2.92
CA TRP A 296 -13.90 -37.91 1.60
C TRP A 296 -12.63 -38.08 0.77
N ILE A 297 -12.75 -37.99 -0.55
CA ILE A 297 -11.62 -38.06 -1.48
C ILE A 297 -11.73 -36.85 -2.41
N GLY A 298 -10.81 -35.89 -2.29
CA GLY A 298 -10.73 -34.76 -3.22
C GLY A 298 -9.97 -35.15 -4.48
N HIS A 299 -10.38 -34.66 -5.64
CA HIS A 299 -9.63 -34.85 -6.89
C HIS A 299 -9.59 -33.60 -7.77
N ARG A 300 -8.50 -33.40 -8.51
CA ARG A 300 -8.32 -32.31 -9.50
C ARG A 300 -7.41 -32.76 -10.64
N SER A 301 -7.52 -32.14 -11.80
CA SER A 301 -6.75 -32.51 -13.00
C SER A 301 -6.24 -31.27 -13.70
N TYR A 302 -5.01 -31.34 -14.21
CA TYR A 302 -4.39 -30.29 -15.00
C TYR A 302 -3.97 -30.84 -16.37
N SER A 303 -4.26 -30.07 -17.42
CA SER A 303 -3.86 -30.41 -18.79
C SER A 303 -2.35 -30.20 -18.98
N GLY A 304 -1.70 -31.01 -19.81
CA GLY A 304 -0.25 -30.91 -20.04
C GLY A 304 0.23 -29.63 -20.70
N GLN A 305 -0.67 -28.83 -21.31
CA GLN A 305 -0.34 -27.48 -21.77
C GLN A 305 -0.20 -26.49 -20.60
N PHE A 306 -1.06 -26.63 -19.58
CA PHE A 306 -1.07 -25.80 -18.38
C PHE A 306 0.11 -26.10 -17.44
N VAL A 307 0.44 -27.38 -17.27
CA VAL A 307 1.49 -27.83 -16.34
C VAL A 307 2.90 -27.58 -16.89
N ARG A 308 3.03 -27.28 -18.19
CA ARG A 308 4.33 -27.18 -18.86
C ARG A 308 5.13 -25.99 -18.35
N GLY A 309 6.17 -26.28 -17.59
CA GLY A 309 7.05 -25.26 -16.98
C GLY A 309 6.52 -24.68 -15.67
N ASN A 310 5.33 -25.09 -15.22
CA ASN A 310 4.77 -24.66 -13.94
C ASN A 310 5.19 -25.62 -12.82
N LYS A 311 6.27 -25.26 -12.11
CA LYS A 311 6.85 -26.08 -11.02
C LYS A 311 5.95 -26.19 -9.78
N ASN A 312 5.01 -25.29 -9.59
CA ASN A 312 4.06 -25.34 -8.46
C ASN A 312 3.01 -26.44 -8.65
N VAL A 313 2.85 -26.95 -9.88
CA VAL A 313 1.83 -27.95 -10.24
C VAL A 313 2.46 -29.28 -10.68
N LEU A 314 3.68 -29.26 -11.24
CA LEU A 314 4.40 -30.48 -11.63
C LEU A 314 4.56 -31.43 -10.41
N PRO A 315 4.36 -32.75 -10.58
CA PRO A 315 4.58 -33.70 -9.48
C PRO A 315 6.02 -33.78 -9.00
N ILE A 316 6.19 -34.09 -7.72
CA ILE A 316 7.39 -34.69 -7.15
C ILE A 316 7.27 -36.21 -7.22
N VAL A 317 8.22 -36.86 -7.86
CA VAL A 317 8.34 -38.31 -7.99
C VAL A 317 9.37 -38.81 -6.97
N ILE A 318 8.90 -39.51 -5.95
CA ILE A 318 9.69 -40.22 -4.94
C ILE A 318 9.85 -41.67 -5.42
N ARG A 319 11.04 -42.05 -5.89
CA ARG A 319 11.31 -43.38 -6.45
C ARG A 319 11.16 -44.49 -5.42
N ALA A 320 10.92 -45.70 -5.90
CA ALA A 320 10.89 -46.88 -5.06
C ALA A 320 12.18 -47.02 -4.22
N GLY A 321 12.04 -47.15 -2.90
CA GLY A 321 13.14 -47.25 -1.94
C GLY A 321 13.89 -45.96 -1.66
N ALA A 322 13.35 -44.79 -2.06
CA ALA A 322 13.98 -43.49 -1.84
C ALA A 322 13.96 -42.99 -0.38
N LEU A 323 13.10 -43.56 0.45
CA LEU A 323 12.91 -43.31 1.86
C LEU A 323 13.35 -44.53 2.69
N SER A 324 13.46 -44.34 4.01
CA SER A 324 13.91 -45.36 4.95
C SER A 324 13.14 -46.68 4.85
N ASP A 325 13.86 -47.78 5.11
CA ASP A 325 13.35 -49.16 5.09
C ASP A 325 12.85 -49.66 3.72
N GLY A 326 13.34 -49.09 2.62
CA GLY A 326 12.99 -49.52 1.27
C GLY A 326 11.60 -49.06 0.83
N LEU A 327 11.17 -47.90 1.33
CA LEU A 327 9.92 -47.23 0.99
C LEU A 327 10.17 -46.04 0.08
N PRO A 328 9.19 -45.53 -0.68
CA PRO A 328 7.97 -46.23 -1.07
C PRO A 328 8.32 -47.53 -1.84
N ARG A 329 7.42 -48.51 -1.88
CA ARG A 329 7.65 -49.81 -2.54
C ARG A 329 7.65 -49.71 -4.07
N ARG A 330 7.01 -48.66 -4.60
CA ARG A 330 6.97 -48.26 -6.01
C ARG A 330 7.20 -46.75 -6.10
N ASP A 331 7.46 -46.24 -7.29
CA ASP A 331 7.55 -44.80 -7.51
C ASP A 331 6.23 -44.12 -7.11
N LEU A 332 6.33 -43.21 -6.14
CA LEU A 332 5.23 -42.44 -5.59
C LEU A 332 5.30 -41.02 -6.14
N SER A 333 4.28 -40.59 -6.87
CA SER A 333 4.19 -39.22 -7.39
C SER A 333 3.17 -38.43 -6.57
N VAL A 334 3.56 -37.24 -6.09
CA VAL A 334 2.74 -36.36 -5.25
C VAL A 334 2.92 -34.90 -5.67
N SER A 335 2.01 -34.01 -5.30
CA SER A 335 2.16 -32.57 -5.57
C SER A 335 3.31 -31.96 -4.74
N PRO A 336 3.88 -30.80 -5.13
CA PRO A 336 5.01 -30.17 -4.42
C PRO A 336 4.81 -29.98 -2.91
N LEU A 337 3.63 -29.52 -2.49
CA LEU A 337 3.34 -29.28 -1.07
C LEU A 337 2.86 -30.50 -0.28
N HIS A 338 2.73 -31.68 -0.92
CA HIS A 338 2.24 -32.87 -0.22
C HIS A 338 3.24 -33.32 0.84
N ALA A 339 2.85 -33.38 2.11
CA ALA A 339 3.79 -33.69 3.16
C ALA A 339 4.00 -35.20 3.35
N MET A 340 5.27 -35.58 3.44
CA MET A 340 5.69 -36.91 3.83
C MET A 340 5.96 -36.93 5.33
N ALA A 341 5.50 -37.96 6.03
CA ALA A 341 5.70 -38.11 7.46
C ALA A 341 7.02 -38.85 7.73
N LEU A 342 8.05 -38.11 8.15
CA LEU A 342 9.39 -38.63 8.37
C LEU A 342 9.86 -38.25 9.77
N GLU A 343 10.39 -39.23 10.51
CA GLU A 343 10.98 -39.01 11.85
C GLU A 343 10.08 -38.21 12.84
N GLY A 344 8.76 -38.36 12.72
CA GLY A 344 7.79 -37.71 13.60
C GLY A 344 7.41 -36.27 13.22
N VAL A 345 7.81 -35.79 12.03
CA VAL A 345 7.43 -34.49 11.47
C VAL A 345 6.82 -34.64 10.08
N LEU A 346 6.07 -33.64 9.63
CA LEU A 346 5.50 -33.54 8.28
C LEU A 346 6.38 -32.60 7.44
N ILE A 347 6.87 -33.08 6.30
CA ILE A 347 7.76 -32.30 5.43
C ILE A 347 7.19 -32.28 4.01
N PRO A 348 6.94 -31.10 3.41
CA PRO A 348 6.52 -30.98 2.01
C PRO A 348 7.49 -31.71 1.06
N ALA A 349 6.96 -32.45 0.09
CA ALA A 349 7.76 -33.24 -0.85
C ALA A 349 8.79 -32.39 -1.63
N VAL A 350 8.46 -31.12 -1.93
CA VAL A 350 9.39 -30.17 -2.57
C VAL A 350 10.67 -29.93 -1.75
N CYS A 351 10.58 -29.99 -0.42
CA CYS A 351 11.74 -29.83 0.48
C CYS A 351 12.63 -31.08 0.51
N LEU A 352 12.15 -32.22 -0.01
CA LEU A 352 12.86 -33.50 -0.02
C LEU A 352 13.56 -33.81 -1.35
N ILE A 353 13.40 -32.96 -2.37
CA ILE A 353 14.04 -33.15 -3.67
C ILE A 353 15.56 -33.25 -3.49
N ASN A 354 16.12 -34.34 -4.02
CA ASN A 354 17.56 -34.62 -3.98
C ASN A 354 18.16 -34.88 -5.36
N GLY A 355 17.35 -34.81 -6.42
CA GLY A 355 17.84 -34.94 -7.80
C GLY A 355 18.20 -36.37 -8.23
N VAL A 356 18.04 -37.38 -7.37
CA VAL A 356 18.39 -38.78 -7.68
C VAL A 356 17.23 -39.73 -7.41
N SER A 357 16.79 -39.82 -6.16
CA SER A 357 15.70 -40.70 -5.74
C SER A 357 14.40 -39.93 -5.52
N ILE A 358 14.44 -38.61 -5.33
CA ILE A 358 13.29 -37.72 -5.22
C ILE A 358 13.45 -36.57 -6.22
N LEU A 359 12.54 -36.48 -7.19
CA LEU A 359 12.68 -35.68 -8.40
C LEU A 359 11.45 -34.83 -8.68
N GLN A 360 11.63 -33.61 -9.21
CA GLN A 360 10.53 -32.88 -9.85
C GLN A 360 10.30 -33.42 -11.27
N ALA A 361 9.07 -33.75 -11.63
CA ALA A 361 8.72 -34.09 -13.01
C ALA A 361 8.95 -32.87 -13.92
N GLU A 362 9.51 -33.08 -15.12
CA GLU A 362 9.81 -31.98 -16.06
C GLU A 362 8.67 -31.72 -17.06
N ARG A 363 7.93 -32.78 -17.40
CA ARG A 363 6.81 -32.72 -18.33
C ARG A 363 5.84 -33.85 -18.04
N ILE A 364 4.55 -33.54 -18.10
CA ILE A 364 3.47 -34.52 -18.07
C ILE A 364 2.37 -34.08 -19.04
N ASP A 365 1.77 -35.01 -19.77
CA ASP A 365 0.73 -34.69 -20.76
C ASP A 365 -0.62 -34.41 -20.09
N GLU A 366 -0.85 -34.96 -18.90
CA GLU A 366 -1.99 -34.69 -18.01
C GLU A 366 -1.60 -35.17 -16.61
N VAL A 367 -1.93 -34.40 -15.56
CA VAL A 367 -1.77 -34.85 -14.17
C VAL A 367 -3.10 -34.78 -13.45
N THR A 368 -3.52 -35.90 -12.88
CA THR A 368 -4.66 -35.97 -11.96
C THR A 368 -4.14 -36.22 -10.56
N TYR A 369 -4.60 -35.39 -9.65
CA TYR A 369 -4.28 -35.38 -8.24
C TYR A 369 -5.50 -35.80 -7.42
N PHE A 370 -5.27 -36.57 -6.37
CA PHE A 370 -6.25 -37.06 -5.40
C PHE A 370 -5.77 -36.78 -3.98
N HIS A 371 -6.66 -36.57 -3.02
CA HIS A 371 -6.30 -36.54 -1.61
C HIS A 371 -7.39 -37.15 -0.74
N ILE A 372 -7.03 -37.70 0.41
CA ILE A 372 -7.92 -38.53 1.23
C ILE A 372 -8.12 -37.85 2.57
N GLU A 373 -9.36 -37.47 2.86
CA GLU A 373 -9.78 -36.92 4.15
C GLU A 373 -10.27 -38.05 5.07
N LEU A 374 -9.86 -38.00 6.33
CA LEU A 374 -10.32 -38.88 7.40
C LEU A 374 -11.12 -38.08 8.44
N GLU A 375 -11.69 -38.76 9.43
CA GLU A 375 -12.38 -38.09 10.54
C GLU A 375 -11.46 -37.15 11.35
N THR A 376 -10.19 -37.53 11.51
CA THR A 376 -9.15 -36.67 12.06
C THR A 376 -7.92 -36.77 11.18
N HIS A 377 -7.19 -35.68 11.03
CA HIS A 377 -5.93 -35.67 10.32
C HIS A 377 -4.95 -36.72 10.90
N ASP A 378 -4.39 -37.58 10.06
CA ASP A 378 -3.53 -38.70 10.43
C ASP A 378 -2.53 -39.01 9.30
N VAL A 379 -1.67 -40.00 9.52
CA VAL A 379 -0.65 -40.43 8.54
C VAL A 379 -1.11 -41.72 7.85
N LEU A 380 -1.30 -41.64 6.54
CA LEU A 380 -1.63 -42.75 5.64
C LEU A 380 -0.35 -43.50 5.20
N LEU A 381 -0.52 -44.67 4.59
CA LEU A 381 0.56 -45.41 3.94
C LEU A 381 0.33 -45.46 2.43
N ALA A 382 1.04 -44.62 1.68
CA ALA A 382 0.98 -44.51 0.22
C ALA A 382 2.22 -45.19 -0.40
N GLU A 383 2.02 -46.20 -1.22
CA GLU A 383 3.06 -47.13 -1.68
C GLU A 383 3.87 -47.69 -0.49
N GLY A 384 3.23 -47.83 0.66
CA GLY A 384 3.86 -48.20 1.93
C GLY A 384 4.61 -47.08 2.64
N ALA A 385 4.84 -45.91 2.03
CA ALA A 385 5.48 -44.75 2.65
C ALA A 385 4.48 -43.94 3.52
N PRO A 386 4.88 -43.48 4.71
CA PRO A 386 4.05 -42.62 5.54
C PRO A 386 3.81 -41.24 4.88
N SER A 387 2.55 -40.91 4.64
CA SER A 387 2.12 -39.68 3.95
C SER A 387 0.98 -39.00 4.68
N GLU A 388 0.89 -37.69 4.57
CA GLU A 388 -0.17 -36.89 5.18
C GLU A 388 -1.56 -37.27 4.60
N SER A 389 -2.61 -37.30 5.44
CA SER A 389 -4.02 -37.26 4.99
C SER A 389 -4.47 -35.82 4.73
N PHE A 390 -5.59 -35.57 4.07
CA PHE A 390 -6.07 -34.20 3.89
C PHE A 390 -6.48 -33.57 5.23
N VAL A 391 -6.00 -32.36 5.49
CA VAL A 391 -6.53 -31.45 6.50
C VAL A 391 -7.12 -30.25 5.78
N ASP A 392 -8.31 -29.86 6.20
CA ASP A 392 -8.98 -28.68 5.66
C ASP A 392 -8.52 -27.43 6.39
N ASP A 393 -7.61 -26.69 5.76
CA ASP A 393 -7.07 -25.40 6.16
C ASP A 393 -7.61 -24.27 5.26
N ASP A 394 -8.90 -24.35 4.90
CA ASP A 394 -9.60 -23.54 3.89
C ASP A 394 -9.24 -23.86 2.43
N SER A 395 -8.51 -24.95 2.18
CA SER A 395 -8.07 -25.36 0.83
C SER A 395 -9.04 -26.28 0.07
N ARG A 396 -10.09 -26.86 0.72
CA ARG A 396 -10.94 -27.89 0.07
C ARG A 396 -11.54 -27.46 -1.27
N ASN A 397 -11.88 -26.18 -1.45
CA ASN A 397 -12.60 -25.68 -2.62
C ASN A 397 -11.79 -25.67 -3.92
N MET A 398 -10.50 -25.95 -3.86
CA MET A 398 -9.68 -26.11 -5.07
C MET A 398 -9.88 -27.44 -5.80
N PHE A 399 -10.48 -28.44 -5.14
CA PHE A 399 -10.71 -29.75 -5.74
C PHE A 399 -11.96 -29.70 -6.63
N HIS A 400 -11.90 -30.35 -7.79
CA HIS A 400 -12.99 -30.34 -8.78
C HIS A 400 -14.30 -30.91 -8.20
N ASN A 401 -14.22 -31.78 -7.19
CA ASN A 401 -15.37 -32.38 -6.52
C ASN A 401 -15.63 -31.82 -5.11
N ALA A 402 -15.14 -30.62 -4.76
CA ALA A 402 -15.38 -30.02 -3.44
C ALA A 402 -16.88 -29.94 -3.08
N VAL A 403 -17.76 -29.76 -4.07
CA VAL A 403 -19.22 -29.75 -3.92
C VAL A 403 -19.76 -31.09 -3.39
N GLU A 404 -19.11 -32.21 -3.70
CA GLU A 404 -19.50 -33.54 -3.23
C GLU A 404 -19.46 -33.64 -1.69
N PHE A 405 -18.43 -33.06 -1.06
CA PHE A 405 -18.33 -33.05 0.41
C PHE A 405 -19.53 -32.37 1.06
N ARG A 406 -19.94 -31.21 0.52
CA ARG A 406 -21.11 -30.46 1.03
C ARG A 406 -22.41 -31.23 0.85
N ARG A 407 -22.55 -31.98 -0.24
CA ARG A 407 -23.73 -32.84 -0.48
C ARG A 407 -23.79 -34.02 0.50
N LEU A 408 -22.64 -34.60 0.85
CA LEU A 408 -22.55 -35.74 1.77
C LEU A 408 -22.66 -35.32 3.24
N TYR A 409 -22.16 -34.13 3.57
CA TYR A 409 -22.08 -33.60 4.94
C TYR A 409 -22.60 -32.16 5.02
N PRO A 410 -23.91 -31.92 4.77
CA PRO A 410 -24.48 -30.57 4.72
C PRO A 410 -24.38 -29.82 6.06
N ASP A 411 -24.37 -30.55 7.18
CA ASP A 411 -24.34 -29.98 8.53
C ASP A 411 -22.91 -29.96 9.14
N ALA A 412 -21.86 -30.15 8.34
CA ALA A 412 -20.49 -30.16 8.83
C ALA A 412 -20.01 -28.74 9.21
N VAL A 413 -19.68 -28.54 10.48
CA VAL A 413 -19.13 -27.28 10.99
C VAL A 413 -17.64 -27.16 10.61
N PRO A 414 -17.16 -26.00 10.11
CA PRO A 414 -15.75 -25.74 9.89
C PRO A 414 -14.95 -25.88 11.19
N LEU A 415 -13.91 -26.71 11.19
CA LEU A 415 -13.03 -26.90 12.34
C LEU A 415 -11.64 -26.30 12.01
N PRO A 416 -10.95 -25.70 13.00
CA PRO A 416 -9.57 -25.27 12.80
C PRO A 416 -8.68 -26.44 12.34
N ALA A 417 -7.78 -26.18 11.38
CA ALA A 417 -6.83 -27.18 10.92
C ALA A 417 -5.90 -27.63 12.06
N VAL A 418 -6.01 -28.90 12.47
CA VAL A 418 -5.16 -29.50 13.50
C VAL A 418 -4.30 -30.59 12.86
N TYR A 419 -3.01 -30.31 12.73
CA TYR A 419 -2.03 -31.27 12.19
C TYR A 419 -1.72 -32.38 13.20
N CYS A 420 -1.45 -33.60 12.70
CA CYS A 420 -1.16 -34.77 13.54
C CYS A 420 0.30 -34.80 14.03
N ALA A 421 1.17 -33.99 13.40
CA ALA A 421 2.57 -33.80 13.75
C ALA A 421 3.03 -32.40 13.32
N PRO A 422 4.14 -31.86 13.87
CA PRO A 422 4.69 -30.58 13.46
C PRO A 422 5.09 -30.58 11.98
N ARG A 423 4.66 -29.57 11.23
CA ARG A 423 5.07 -29.34 9.84
C ARG A 423 6.37 -28.52 9.83
N ILE A 424 7.40 -29.02 9.14
CA ILE A 424 8.76 -28.42 9.12
C ILE A 424 9.18 -28.17 7.67
N GLU A 425 9.57 -26.93 7.38
CA GLU A 425 9.96 -26.50 6.03
C GLU A 425 11.40 -25.96 5.97
N GLU A 426 12.02 -25.71 7.13
CA GLU A 426 13.40 -25.28 7.28
C GLU A 426 14.00 -25.71 8.64
N GLY A 427 15.33 -25.59 8.77
CA GLY A 427 16.03 -25.78 10.04
C GLY A 427 16.70 -27.15 10.23
N PRO A 428 17.34 -27.37 11.40
CA PRO A 428 18.29 -28.47 11.61
C PRO A 428 17.65 -29.87 11.55
N VAL A 429 16.35 -29.98 11.83
CA VAL A 429 15.61 -31.26 11.74
C VAL A 429 15.46 -31.68 10.28
N LEU A 430 15.09 -30.75 9.39
CA LEU A 430 14.98 -31.01 7.95
C LEU A 430 16.34 -31.41 7.35
N GLU A 431 17.40 -30.70 7.71
CA GLU A 431 18.75 -30.99 7.19
C GLU A 431 19.27 -32.37 7.62
N ALA A 432 18.94 -32.81 8.84
CA ALA A 432 19.27 -34.16 9.30
C ALA A 432 18.55 -35.24 8.47
N ILE A 433 17.26 -35.06 8.22
CA ILE A 433 16.43 -35.99 7.42
C ILE A 433 16.92 -36.03 5.97
N ARG A 434 17.20 -34.88 5.34
CA ARG A 434 17.77 -34.82 3.98
C ARG A 434 19.12 -35.53 3.89
N THR A 435 19.97 -35.37 4.91
CA THR A 435 21.26 -36.07 4.98
C THR A 435 21.08 -37.58 5.01
N HIS A 436 20.10 -38.08 5.76
CA HIS A 436 19.80 -39.51 5.85
C HIS A 436 19.25 -40.07 4.52
N LEU A 437 18.25 -39.41 3.94
CA LEU A 437 17.63 -39.82 2.66
C LEU A 437 18.66 -39.82 1.51
N ASN A 438 19.56 -38.85 1.49
CA ASN A 438 20.65 -38.82 0.52
C ASN A 438 21.53 -40.07 0.69
N ALA A 439 21.96 -40.38 1.92
CA ALA A 439 22.78 -41.56 2.17
C ALA A 439 22.12 -42.88 1.72
N GLU A 440 20.82 -43.03 1.89
CA GLU A 440 20.07 -44.23 1.47
C GLU A 440 19.86 -44.35 -0.03
N ALA A 441 19.67 -43.23 -0.73
CA ALA A 441 19.53 -43.17 -2.19
C ALA A 441 20.82 -43.56 -2.95
N GLY A 442 21.85 -44.05 -2.24
CA GLY A 442 23.19 -44.24 -2.79
C GLY A 442 23.86 -42.92 -3.15
N ILE A 443 23.28 -41.78 -2.75
CA ILE A 443 23.95 -40.49 -2.73
C ILE A 443 24.88 -40.56 -1.53
N ALA A 444 26.01 -41.26 -1.69
CA ALA A 444 27.08 -41.24 -0.72
C ALA A 444 27.27 -39.78 -0.26
N PRO A 445 27.33 -39.48 1.05
CA PRO A 445 27.56 -38.13 1.52
C PRO A 445 28.87 -37.69 0.90
N VAL A 446 28.76 -36.92 -0.19
CA VAL A 446 29.73 -36.92 -1.27
C VAL A 446 31.16 -37.00 -0.72
N PRO A 447 31.87 -38.14 -0.81
CA PRO A 447 33.14 -38.07 -1.46
C PRO A 447 32.81 -37.89 -2.95
N THR A 448 33.22 -36.75 -3.48
CA THR A 448 33.18 -36.39 -4.90
C THR A 448 33.32 -37.62 -5.81
N SER A 449 32.24 -38.06 -6.49
CA SER A 449 32.25 -38.70 -7.83
C SER A 449 31.06 -39.67 -8.07
N ALA A 450 29.99 -39.20 -8.72
CA ALA A 450 29.19 -40.02 -9.66
C ALA A 450 28.39 -39.18 -10.68
N GLY A 451 28.73 -37.90 -10.87
CA GLY A 451 28.51 -37.23 -12.14
C GLY A 451 29.66 -37.59 -13.08
N ILE A 452 29.40 -37.62 -14.40
CA ILE A 452 30.49 -37.65 -15.40
C ILE A 452 31.43 -36.43 -15.20
N ILE A 453 30.96 -35.42 -14.46
CA ILE A 453 31.74 -34.31 -13.94
C ILE A 453 31.88 -34.38 -12.41
N GLU A 454 33.13 -34.35 -11.94
CA GLU A 454 33.48 -34.08 -10.55
C GLU A 454 33.64 -32.59 -10.36
N GLY A 455 33.16 -32.04 -9.25
CA GLY A 455 33.38 -30.64 -8.94
C GLY A 455 32.71 -30.15 -7.69
N TYR A 456 32.96 -28.89 -7.35
CA TYR A 456 32.51 -28.26 -6.12
C TYR A 456 32.25 -26.77 -6.36
N LEU A 457 31.28 -26.20 -5.63
CA LEU A 457 31.02 -24.76 -5.60
C LEU A 457 31.75 -24.13 -4.42
N ASP A 458 32.77 -23.32 -4.69
CA ASP A 458 33.52 -22.62 -3.64
C ASP A 458 32.79 -21.37 -3.15
N GLU A 459 32.01 -20.73 -4.03
CA GLU A 459 31.31 -19.47 -3.73
C GLU A 459 30.02 -19.39 -4.55
N VAL A 460 28.89 -19.25 -3.88
CA VAL A 460 27.60 -18.94 -4.50
C VAL A 460 27.06 -17.70 -3.81
N THR A 461 27.09 -16.59 -4.52
CA THR A 461 26.49 -15.31 -4.09
C THR A 461 25.43 -14.91 -5.10
N ARG A 462 24.67 -13.86 -4.78
CA ARG A 462 23.64 -13.36 -5.68
C ARG A 462 24.22 -12.86 -7.01
N THR A 463 25.51 -12.55 -7.12
CA THR A 463 26.10 -11.98 -8.34
C THR A 463 27.17 -12.87 -8.98
N VAL A 464 27.73 -13.81 -8.23
CA VAL A 464 28.87 -14.62 -8.66
C VAL A 464 28.75 -16.05 -8.16
N ILE A 465 28.97 -16.99 -9.06
CA ILE A 465 28.96 -18.43 -8.80
C ILE A 465 30.32 -19.00 -9.26
N ARG A 466 31.14 -19.46 -8.32
CA ARG A 466 32.48 -20.02 -8.58
C ARG A 466 32.57 -21.43 -8.07
N GLY A 467 33.34 -22.22 -8.81
CA GLY A 467 33.58 -23.60 -8.48
C GLY A 467 34.72 -24.17 -9.29
N TRP A 468 34.83 -25.49 -9.22
CA TRP A 468 35.56 -26.27 -10.18
C TRP A 468 34.71 -27.44 -10.65
N ALA A 469 34.90 -27.88 -11.88
CA ALA A 469 34.30 -29.04 -12.50
C ALA A 469 35.31 -29.69 -13.46
N ARG A 470 35.39 -31.01 -13.52
CA ARG A 470 36.21 -31.78 -14.48
C ARG A 470 35.54 -33.08 -14.85
N ASN A 471 35.80 -33.60 -16.04
CA ASN A 471 35.38 -34.96 -16.39
C ASN A 471 36.52 -35.95 -16.07
N PRO A 472 36.34 -36.93 -15.17
CA PRO A 472 37.40 -37.89 -14.85
C PRO A 472 37.83 -38.76 -16.04
N HIS A 473 36.99 -38.85 -17.08
CA HIS A 473 37.17 -39.68 -18.26
C HIS A 473 37.66 -38.88 -19.49
N SER A 474 37.81 -37.55 -19.38
CA SER A 474 38.33 -36.69 -20.45
C SER A 474 39.23 -35.58 -19.87
N PRO A 475 40.45 -35.37 -20.40
CA PRO A 475 41.33 -34.30 -19.96
C PRO A 475 40.92 -32.91 -20.47
N GLU A 476 39.86 -32.79 -21.29
CA GLU A 476 39.41 -31.50 -21.82
C GLU A 476 38.52 -30.73 -20.82
N PRO A 477 38.61 -29.38 -20.80
CA PRO A 477 37.74 -28.52 -19.97
C PRO A 477 36.26 -28.79 -20.21
N VAL A 478 35.49 -28.92 -19.14
CA VAL A 478 34.05 -29.18 -19.23
C VAL A 478 33.28 -27.87 -19.36
N ARG A 479 32.35 -27.81 -20.31
CA ARG A 479 31.40 -26.70 -20.41
C ARG A 479 30.21 -26.99 -19.50
N LEU A 480 29.78 -25.99 -18.75
CA LEU A 480 28.76 -26.05 -17.72
C LEU A 480 27.62 -25.10 -18.05
N SER A 481 26.38 -25.48 -17.77
CA SER A 481 25.19 -24.62 -17.79
C SER A 481 24.73 -24.41 -16.34
N LEU A 482 24.44 -23.16 -15.98
CA LEU A 482 23.96 -22.76 -14.66
C LEU A 482 22.47 -22.42 -14.72
N PHE A 483 21.74 -22.78 -13.67
CA PHE A 483 20.31 -22.60 -13.55
C PHE A 483 19.97 -21.91 -12.23
N ASP A 484 19.03 -20.97 -12.25
CA ASP A 484 18.38 -20.39 -11.06
C ASP A 484 16.90 -20.75 -11.08
N ASN A 485 16.43 -21.45 -10.04
CA ASN A 485 15.07 -21.99 -9.94
C ASN A 485 14.68 -22.82 -11.17
N GLY A 486 15.68 -23.44 -11.83
CA GLY A 486 15.55 -24.23 -13.06
C GLY A 486 15.48 -23.45 -14.37
N ILE A 487 15.67 -22.13 -14.34
CA ILE A 487 15.83 -21.30 -15.55
C ILE A 487 17.32 -21.17 -15.82
N ALA A 488 17.76 -21.51 -17.04
CA ALA A 488 19.17 -21.36 -17.42
C ALA A 488 19.58 -19.88 -17.39
N ILE A 489 20.51 -19.53 -16.51
CA ILE A 489 21.03 -18.17 -16.35
C ILE A 489 22.28 -17.92 -17.20
N GLY A 490 22.96 -18.99 -17.64
CA GLY A 490 24.02 -18.93 -18.64
C GLY A 490 24.95 -20.14 -18.61
N GLU A 491 26.00 -20.11 -19.45
CA GLU A 491 27.00 -21.17 -19.55
C GLU A 491 28.41 -20.65 -19.22
N VAL A 492 29.26 -21.53 -18.68
CA VAL A 492 30.67 -21.25 -18.38
C VAL A 492 31.52 -22.46 -18.72
N VAL A 493 32.75 -22.28 -19.19
CA VAL A 493 33.70 -23.38 -19.36
C VAL A 493 34.59 -23.45 -18.12
N ALA A 494 34.79 -24.66 -17.59
CA ALA A 494 35.69 -24.94 -16.48
C ALA A 494 37.12 -25.18 -16.98
N ASP A 495 37.72 -24.15 -17.58
CA ASP A 495 39.05 -24.17 -18.20
C ASP A 495 40.12 -23.42 -17.40
N SER A 496 39.78 -22.94 -16.20
CA SER A 496 40.72 -22.21 -15.36
C SER A 496 41.54 -23.14 -14.46
N PRO A 497 42.83 -22.86 -14.19
CA PRO A 497 43.63 -23.68 -13.29
C PRO A 497 43.23 -23.55 -11.82
N ARG A 498 43.06 -24.70 -11.16
CA ARG A 498 42.85 -24.84 -9.71
C ARG A 498 44.01 -25.62 -9.08
N PRO A 499 44.99 -24.95 -8.44
CA PRO A 499 46.24 -25.57 -8.00
C PRO A 499 46.10 -26.75 -7.01
N ASP A 500 44.97 -26.81 -6.32
CA ASP A 500 44.56 -27.83 -5.37
C ASP A 500 43.86 -29.03 -6.02
N VAL A 501 43.35 -28.90 -7.26
CA VAL A 501 42.47 -29.90 -7.89
C VAL A 501 42.85 -30.29 -9.34
N GLY A 502 43.35 -29.37 -10.17
CA GLY A 502 43.74 -29.65 -11.56
C GLY A 502 43.96 -28.40 -12.43
N ALA A 503 44.67 -28.55 -13.54
CA ALA A 503 45.10 -27.42 -14.39
C ALA A 503 43.98 -26.80 -15.26
N ASP A 504 42.92 -27.54 -15.55
CA ASP A 504 41.85 -27.14 -16.48
C ASP A 504 40.49 -27.57 -15.91
N CYS A 505 40.12 -27.01 -14.75
CA CYS A 505 38.90 -27.43 -14.07
C CYS A 505 38.16 -26.36 -13.25
N GLY A 506 38.70 -25.15 -13.06
CA GLY A 506 38.03 -24.06 -12.36
C GLY A 506 37.09 -23.28 -13.26
N PHE A 507 36.00 -22.74 -12.69
CA PHE A 507 35.08 -21.82 -13.39
C PHE A 507 34.61 -20.67 -12.48
N CYS A 508 34.23 -19.57 -13.11
CA CYS A 508 33.60 -18.43 -12.46
C CYS A 508 32.52 -17.86 -13.38
N PHE A 509 31.28 -17.94 -12.95
CA PHE A 509 30.13 -17.41 -13.66
C PHE A 509 29.60 -16.17 -12.94
N VAL A 510 29.37 -15.09 -13.69
CA VAL A 510 28.83 -13.84 -13.16
C VAL A 510 27.38 -13.72 -13.59
N VAL A 511 26.48 -13.60 -12.62
CA VAL A 511 25.04 -13.41 -12.87
C VAL A 511 24.81 -11.93 -13.19
N ALA A 512 24.54 -11.63 -14.47
CA ALA A 512 24.32 -10.27 -14.93
C ALA A 512 23.10 -9.65 -14.22
N GLY A 513 23.31 -8.55 -13.48
CA GLY A 513 22.25 -7.88 -12.69
C GLY A 513 22.00 -8.49 -11.29
N GLY A 514 22.56 -9.65 -10.99
CA GLY A 514 22.40 -10.36 -9.72
C GLY A 514 21.03 -11.02 -9.52
N LEU A 515 20.98 -11.96 -8.58
CA LEU A 515 19.80 -12.70 -8.13
C LEU A 515 19.02 -11.89 -7.08
N ALA A 516 17.71 -11.73 -7.30
CA ALA A 516 16.81 -10.82 -6.57
C ALA A 516 16.80 -11.01 -5.04
N PRO A 517 17.25 -10.03 -4.22
CA PRO A 517 17.54 -10.16 -2.77
C PRO A 517 16.39 -10.65 -1.87
N ASP A 518 15.16 -10.48 -2.34
CA ASP A 518 13.88 -10.82 -1.73
C ASP A 518 13.27 -12.13 -2.25
N ALA A 519 13.92 -12.79 -3.19
CA ALA A 519 13.53 -14.12 -3.65
C ALA A 519 14.49 -15.19 -3.10
N ARG A 520 13.94 -16.39 -2.91
CA ARG A 520 14.70 -17.61 -2.68
C ARG A 520 15.24 -18.11 -4.03
N HIS A 521 16.53 -18.37 -4.10
CA HIS A 521 17.18 -18.84 -5.31
C HIS A 521 17.76 -20.24 -5.11
N VAL A 522 17.46 -21.13 -6.04
CA VAL A 522 17.93 -22.52 -6.06
C VAL A 522 18.88 -22.67 -7.24
N ILE A 523 20.19 -22.73 -6.95
CA ILE A 523 21.25 -22.69 -7.96
C ILE A 523 21.77 -24.09 -8.29
N GLU A 524 21.62 -24.47 -9.55
CA GLU A 524 22.03 -25.78 -10.09
C GLU A 524 23.06 -25.59 -11.21
N ILE A 525 24.03 -26.51 -11.32
CA ILE A 525 25.05 -26.48 -12.38
C ILE A 525 25.18 -27.86 -12.99
N GLY A 526 25.08 -27.97 -14.32
CA GLY A 526 25.25 -29.23 -15.05
C GLY A 526 26.14 -29.10 -16.29
N LEU A 527 26.43 -30.20 -16.97
CA LEU A 527 27.18 -30.19 -18.23
C LEU A 527 26.38 -29.50 -19.37
N ALA A 528 27.02 -28.64 -20.15
CA ALA A 528 26.37 -27.95 -21.26
C ALA A 528 26.08 -28.87 -22.46
N GLY A 529 24.88 -28.73 -23.03
CA GLY A 529 24.43 -29.48 -24.21
C GLY A 529 23.76 -30.82 -23.94
N ASP A 530 23.34 -31.11 -22.70
CA ASP A 530 22.52 -32.29 -22.38
C ASP A 530 21.11 -32.15 -23.00
N PRO A 531 20.71 -32.98 -23.98
CA PRO A 531 19.44 -32.82 -24.71
C PRO A 531 18.19 -33.17 -23.89
N ASP A 532 18.34 -33.85 -22.74
CA ASP A 532 17.28 -34.51 -21.96
C ASP A 532 17.06 -33.93 -20.53
N GLY A 533 17.56 -32.71 -20.23
CA GLY A 533 17.50 -32.09 -18.88
C GLY A 533 18.74 -32.38 -18.02
N PRO A 534 18.91 -31.76 -16.83
CA PRO A 534 20.18 -31.72 -16.08
C PRO A 534 20.47 -33.07 -15.37
N ARG A 535 20.83 -34.11 -16.12
CA ARG A 535 21.15 -35.44 -15.56
C ARG A 535 22.59 -35.55 -15.06
N ASN A 536 23.43 -34.55 -15.35
CA ASN A 536 24.84 -34.49 -14.97
C ASN A 536 25.13 -33.23 -14.15
N LEU A 537 24.50 -33.11 -12.97
CA LEU A 537 24.73 -32.00 -12.05
C LEU A 537 26.09 -32.12 -11.34
N LEU A 538 26.68 -30.96 -11.06
CA LEU A 538 27.84 -30.84 -10.20
C LEU A 538 27.44 -31.28 -8.78
N GLY A 539 28.24 -32.17 -8.18
CA GLY A 539 28.04 -32.57 -6.79
C GLY A 539 27.98 -31.34 -5.88
N HIS A 540 27.05 -31.32 -4.93
CA HIS A 540 26.75 -30.20 -4.02
C HIS A 540 25.89 -29.05 -4.60
N THR A 541 25.10 -29.34 -5.64
CA THR A 541 23.93 -28.52 -6.05
C THR A 541 22.63 -29.31 -5.83
N PRO A 542 21.47 -28.67 -5.58
CA PRO A 542 21.25 -27.22 -5.60
C PRO A 542 21.82 -26.48 -4.40
N TRP A 543 22.36 -25.28 -4.63
CA TRP A 543 22.76 -24.34 -3.60
C TRP A 543 21.65 -23.31 -3.39
N ILE A 544 21.15 -23.20 -2.17
CA ILE A 544 20.03 -22.30 -1.85
C ILE A 544 20.55 -20.98 -1.30
N LEU A 545 20.15 -19.87 -1.92
CA LEU A 545 20.30 -18.52 -1.36
C LEU A 545 18.92 -18.06 -0.86
N ASP A 546 18.71 -18.14 0.45
CA ASP A 546 17.51 -17.60 1.09
C ASP A 546 17.50 -16.05 1.10
N GLN A 547 16.34 -15.47 1.43
CA GLN A 547 16.22 -14.05 1.74
C GLN A 547 17.11 -13.72 2.95
N GLN A 548 18.08 -12.81 2.82
CA GLN A 548 19.09 -12.65 3.87
C GLN A 548 18.77 -11.55 4.89
N ALA A 549 18.66 -11.97 6.15
CA ALA A 549 18.85 -11.16 7.36
C ALA A 549 20.32 -11.25 7.81
N VAL A 550 20.96 -10.14 8.21
CA VAL A 550 22.43 -10.17 8.48
C VAL A 550 22.79 -9.60 9.87
N ARG A 551 23.92 -10.07 10.43
CA ARG A 551 24.53 -9.84 11.76
C ARG A 551 25.88 -9.05 11.71
N GLU A 552 26.35 -8.52 12.86
CA GLU A 552 27.36 -7.44 13.07
C GLU A 552 28.85 -7.81 13.31
N GLN A 553 29.72 -6.77 13.30
CA GLN A 553 30.95 -6.45 14.11
C GLN A 553 32.16 -6.02 13.22
N PHE A 554 33.17 -5.16 13.56
CA PHE A 554 33.55 -4.15 14.58
C PHE A 554 34.71 -3.28 13.96
N ILE A 555 35.01 -2.08 14.48
CA ILE A 555 36.03 -1.12 13.95
C ILE A 555 37.25 -0.93 14.90
N ALA A 556 38.47 -0.70 14.38
CA ALA A 556 39.56 0.02 15.08
C ALA A 556 40.50 0.84 14.12
N GLN A 557 41.13 1.91 14.65
CA GLN A 557 41.57 3.16 13.99
C GLN A 557 43.09 3.34 13.63
N SER A 558 43.35 4.37 12.78
CA SER A 558 44.42 5.44 12.79
C SER A 558 45.89 5.22 12.27
N GLY A 559 46.37 6.11 11.36
CA GLY A 559 47.39 7.17 11.63
C GLY A 559 48.92 7.11 11.26
N VAL A 560 49.31 7.78 10.13
CA VAL A 560 50.49 8.72 9.87
C VAL A 560 51.96 8.17 9.76
N PRO A 561 52.97 8.83 9.09
CA PRO A 561 53.19 9.25 7.67
C PRO A 561 54.53 8.76 7.02
N ALA A 562 54.78 9.19 5.77
CA ALA A 562 55.78 8.70 4.82
C ALA A 562 57.23 9.29 4.89
N SER A 563 58.21 8.48 4.45
CA SER A 563 59.53 8.87 3.90
C SER A 563 59.75 8.25 2.52
N SER A 564 60.30 9.05 1.60
CA SER A 564 60.36 8.85 0.15
C SER A 564 61.32 7.76 -0.35
N ALA A 565 60.81 6.56 -0.61
CA ALA A 565 61.46 5.56 -1.46
C ALA A 565 60.42 4.95 -2.41
N THR A 566 60.34 5.42 -3.67
CA THR A 566 59.33 4.94 -4.63
C THR A 566 59.41 3.43 -4.80
N MET A 567 58.30 2.78 -4.47
CA MET A 567 58.13 1.33 -4.54
C MET A 567 58.06 0.88 -6.00
N ARG A 568 58.57 -0.31 -6.31
CA ARG A 568 58.54 -0.86 -7.67
C ARG A 568 57.36 -1.84 -7.78
N GLY A 569 56.53 -1.68 -8.81
CA GLY A 569 55.40 -2.58 -9.05
C GLY A 569 54.39 -1.98 -10.00
N TYR A 570 53.27 -2.68 -10.20
CA TYR A 570 52.28 -2.37 -11.22
C TYR A 570 50.88 -2.76 -10.77
N ILE A 571 49.88 -1.96 -11.15
CA ILE A 571 48.46 -2.25 -10.90
C ILE A 571 47.92 -2.90 -12.18
N ASP A 572 47.53 -4.16 -12.09
CA ASP A 572 47.04 -4.93 -13.24
C ASP A 572 45.59 -4.58 -13.57
N SER A 573 44.77 -4.34 -12.54
CA SER A 573 43.39 -3.90 -12.69
C SER A 573 42.94 -3.11 -11.49
N ALA A 574 42.15 -2.08 -11.73
CA ALA A 574 41.51 -1.27 -10.71
C ALA A 574 40.10 -0.92 -11.20
N SER A 575 39.13 -1.41 -10.47
CA SER A 575 37.70 -1.20 -10.66
C SER A 575 37.09 -0.71 -9.36
N ARG A 576 35.78 -0.48 -9.37
CA ARG A 576 35.06 0.06 -8.22
C ARG A 576 34.88 -0.98 -7.12
N ASP A 577 35.00 -2.26 -7.42
CA ASP A 577 34.83 -3.38 -6.51
C ASP A 577 36.14 -4.10 -6.19
N ARG A 578 37.22 -3.82 -6.93
CA ARG A 578 38.48 -4.56 -6.79
C ARG A 578 39.70 -3.73 -7.23
N ILE A 579 40.85 -3.97 -6.60
CA ILE A 579 42.15 -3.55 -7.09
C ILE A 579 43.19 -4.66 -6.93
N CYS A 580 43.92 -4.99 -8.00
CA CYS A 580 44.94 -6.02 -7.97
C CYS A 580 46.19 -5.61 -8.75
N GLY A 581 47.31 -6.19 -8.35
CA GLY A 581 48.62 -5.81 -8.85
C GLY A 581 49.76 -6.52 -8.15
N TRP A 582 50.95 -5.94 -8.23
CA TRP A 582 52.11 -6.37 -7.46
C TRP A 582 52.96 -5.18 -7.01
N ILE A 583 53.69 -5.35 -5.90
CA ILE A 583 54.55 -4.34 -5.31
C ILE A 583 55.74 -4.99 -4.61
N CYS A 584 56.94 -4.47 -4.84
CA CYS A 584 58.17 -4.88 -4.18
C CYS A 584 58.98 -3.67 -3.70
N ASP A 585 59.70 -3.85 -2.60
CA ASP A 585 60.68 -2.89 -2.14
C ASP A 585 62.04 -3.24 -2.76
N PRO A 586 62.61 -2.41 -3.64
CA PRO A 586 63.91 -2.68 -4.25
C PRO A 586 65.05 -2.78 -3.24
N ALA A 587 64.91 -2.17 -2.06
CA ALA A 587 65.92 -2.25 -0.99
C ALA A 587 65.90 -3.61 -0.27
N GLN A 588 64.77 -4.31 -0.30
CA GLN A 588 64.57 -5.63 0.33
C GLN A 588 63.73 -6.54 -0.57
N PRO A 589 64.25 -6.93 -1.74
CA PRO A 589 63.47 -7.61 -2.78
C PRO A 589 63.08 -9.06 -2.42
N GLY A 590 63.47 -9.60 -1.27
CA GLY A 590 63.09 -10.93 -0.81
C GLY A 590 61.95 -10.95 0.20
N GLU A 591 61.52 -9.78 0.69
CA GLU A 591 60.49 -9.67 1.72
C GLU A 591 59.18 -9.14 1.12
N SER A 592 58.06 -9.70 1.57
CA SER A 592 56.73 -9.23 1.17
C SER A 592 56.46 -7.83 1.75
N VAL A 593 55.90 -6.96 0.92
CA VAL A 593 55.65 -5.57 1.28
C VAL A 593 54.32 -5.45 2.02
N ALA A 594 54.36 -4.95 3.25
CA ALA A 594 53.16 -4.46 3.92
C ALA A 594 52.72 -3.14 3.27
N MET A 595 51.49 -3.08 2.77
CA MET A 595 50.94 -1.98 2.00
C MET A 595 49.57 -1.54 2.53
N GLN A 596 49.23 -0.28 2.26
CA GLN A 596 47.93 0.30 2.54
C GLN A 596 47.32 0.85 1.25
N VAL A 597 46.04 0.54 1.03
CA VAL A 597 45.24 1.11 -0.06
C VAL A 597 44.48 2.31 0.46
N VAL A 598 44.74 3.47 -0.14
CA VAL A 598 44.18 4.76 0.24
C VAL A 598 43.22 5.20 -0.85
N VAL A 599 41.96 5.39 -0.52
CA VAL A 599 40.93 5.87 -1.45
C VAL A 599 40.48 7.27 -1.01
N ASN A 600 40.60 8.26 -1.92
CA ASN A 600 40.28 9.67 -1.67
C ASN A 600 40.94 10.23 -0.39
N GLY A 601 42.19 9.82 -0.13
CA GLY A 601 42.96 10.25 1.05
C GLY A 601 42.67 9.49 2.35
N THR A 602 41.74 8.51 2.34
CA THR A 602 41.41 7.67 3.50
C THR A 602 41.99 6.26 3.33
N VAL A 603 42.72 5.76 4.32
CA VAL A 603 43.22 4.37 4.32
C VAL A 603 42.02 3.43 4.45
N LEU A 604 41.69 2.73 3.37
CA LEU A 604 40.54 1.81 3.30
C LEU A 604 40.93 0.42 3.81
N GLU A 605 42.11 -0.05 3.43
CA GLU A 605 42.56 -1.40 3.75
C GLU A 605 44.09 -1.46 3.91
N ARG A 606 44.57 -2.34 4.79
CA ARG A 606 45.98 -2.67 4.97
C ARG A 606 46.17 -4.15 4.69
N SER A 607 47.13 -4.49 3.84
CA SER A 607 47.38 -5.86 3.43
C SER A 607 48.85 -6.08 3.11
N VAL A 608 49.28 -7.33 3.09
CA VAL A 608 50.66 -7.69 2.76
C VAL A 608 50.67 -8.27 1.35
N ALA A 609 51.47 -7.68 0.47
CA ALA A 609 51.65 -8.16 -0.90
C ALA A 609 52.54 -9.41 -0.92
N ASN A 610 51.95 -10.56 -0.63
CA ASN A 610 52.61 -11.88 -0.56
C ASN A 610 52.00 -12.91 -1.53
N GLY A 611 51.05 -12.47 -2.35
CA GLY A 611 50.46 -13.25 -3.42
C GLY A 611 51.53 -13.69 -4.41
N ARG A 612 51.43 -14.92 -4.89
CA ARG A 612 52.40 -15.45 -5.84
C ARG A 612 52.22 -14.82 -7.22
N ARG A 613 53.30 -14.28 -7.77
CA ARG A 613 53.45 -13.68 -9.10
C ARG A 613 54.68 -14.26 -9.79
N PRO A 614 54.62 -15.53 -10.24
CA PRO A 614 55.72 -16.18 -10.93
C PRO A 614 56.09 -15.43 -12.21
N ASP A 615 55.11 -14.84 -12.89
CA ASP A 615 55.27 -13.97 -14.06
C ASP A 615 56.19 -12.76 -13.79
N VAL A 616 56.09 -12.16 -12.61
CA VAL A 616 56.93 -11.01 -12.20
C VAL A 616 58.35 -11.45 -11.84
N ALA A 617 58.50 -12.65 -11.26
CA ALA A 617 59.79 -13.24 -10.94
C ALA A 617 60.54 -13.73 -12.18
N ASP A 618 59.84 -14.35 -13.11
CA ASP A 618 60.38 -14.83 -14.39
C ASP A 618 60.83 -13.65 -15.27
N ALA A 619 60.12 -12.52 -15.20
CA ALA A 619 60.52 -11.26 -15.83
C ALA A 619 61.66 -10.52 -15.09
N SER A 620 62.16 -11.06 -13.97
CA SER A 620 63.16 -10.43 -13.08
C SER A 620 62.76 -9.02 -12.60
N ALA A 621 61.46 -8.74 -12.54
CA ALA A 621 60.91 -7.42 -12.20
C ALA A 621 60.66 -7.26 -10.68
N GLY A 622 60.49 -8.37 -9.96
CA GLY A 622 60.28 -8.45 -8.51
C GLY A 622 60.37 -9.91 -8.01
N PRO A 623 60.24 -10.17 -6.70
CA PRO A 623 60.22 -11.53 -6.16
C PRO A 623 58.94 -12.27 -6.53
N GLU A 624 58.97 -13.60 -6.45
CA GLU A 624 57.82 -14.45 -6.74
C GLU A 624 56.62 -14.19 -5.81
N ARG A 625 56.82 -13.59 -4.63
CA ARG A 625 55.75 -13.27 -3.67
C ARG A 625 55.64 -11.77 -3.45
N CYS A 626 55.11 -11.07 -4.44
CA CYS A 626 54.89 -9.62 -4.42
C CYS A 626 53.47 -9.20 -4.86
N GLY A 627 52.58 -10.15 -5.14
CA GLY A 627 51.23 -9.87 -5.63
C GLY A 627 50.28 -9.42 -4.52
N PHE A 628 49.30 -8.62 -4.89
CA PHE A 628 48.15 -8.27 -4.06
C PHE A 628 46.88 -8.25 -4.88
N ASP A 629 45.77 -8.51 -4.21
CA ASP A 629 44.44 -8.55 -4.80
C ASP A 629 43.42 -8.27 -3.70
N LEU A 630 42.75 -7.13 -3.79
CA LEU A 630 41.92 -6.59 -2.73
C LEU A 630 40.55 -6.21 -3.28
N PHE A 631 39.51 -6.50 -2.51
CA PHE A 631 38.13 -6.20 -2.85
C PHE A 631 37.61 -5.08 -1.97
N PHE A 632 36.96 -4.10 -2.59
CA PHE A 632 36.33 -3.02 -1.85
C PHE A 632 34.97 -3.50 -1.35
N VAL A 633 34.84 -3.62 -0.02
CA VAL A 633 33.61 -4.06 0.63
C VAL A 633 33.16 -2.99 1.63
N PRO A 634 32.15 -2.17 1.29
CA PRO A 634 31.36 -2.18 0.04
C PRO A 634 32.15 -1.63 -1.17
N PRO A 635 31.72 -1.92 -2.42
CA PRO A 635 32.31 -1.33 -3.62
C PRO A 635 32.30 0.20 -3.59
N LEU A 636 33.34 0.81 -4.17
CA LEU A 636 33.50 2.25 -4.31
C LEU A 636 32.39 2.85 -5.17
N SER A 637 31.71 3.86 -4.63
CA SER A 637 30.50 4.44 -5.22
C SER A 637 30.68 4.88 -6.69
N PRO A 638 29.88 4.35 -7.64
CA PRO A 638 29.94 4.71 -9.07
C PRO A 638 29.52 6.15 -9.37
N LEU A 639 28.86 6.80 -8.41
CA LEU A 639 28.31 8.15 -8.53
C LEU A 639 29.33 9.24 -8.19
N THR A 640 30.51 8.86 -7.69
CA THR A 640 31.58 9.78 -7.30
C THR A 640 32.91 9.36 -7.92
N GLN A 641 33.73 10.34 -8.26
CA GLN A 641 35.09 10.09 -8.74
C GLN A 641 35.91 9.45 -7.60
N GLN A 642 36.66 8.41 -7.91
CA GLN A 642 37.46 7.68 -6.91
C GLN A 642 38.93 7.74 -7.30
N ILE A 643 39.78 8.21 -6.38
CA ILE A 643 41.22 8.25 -6.52
C ILE A 643 41.82 7.20 -5.60
N ILE A 644 42.44 6.17 -6.18
CA ILE A 644 42.99 5.02 -5.47
C ILE A 644 44.52 5.08 -5.49
N GLU A 645 45.13 5.00 -4.33
CA GLU A 645 46.57 5.03 -4.11
C GLU A 645 47.03 3.79 -3.35
N ILE A 646 48.16 3.19 -3.75
CA ILE A 646 48.76 2.07 -3.01
C ILE A 646 50.09 2.53 -2.43
N ARG A 647 50.22 2.46 -1.11
CA ARG A 647 51.39 2.97 -0.38
C ARG A 647 52.02 1.86 0.45
N ASN A 648 53.34 1.86 0.57
CA ASN A 648 54.03 1.05 1.57
C ASN A 648 53.57 1.50 2.96
N GLU A 649 53.19 0.56 3.83
CA GLU A 649 52.63 0.87 5.15
C GLU A 649 53.67 1.50 6.09
N ARG A 650 54.91 0.99 6.06
CA ARG A 650 55.98 1.41 6.96
C ARG A 650 56.67 2.69 6.52
N THR A 651 56.85 2.86 5.21
CA THR A 651 57.57 4.03 4.64
C THR A 651 56.63 5.04 4.01
N GLY A 652 55.35 4.74 3.82
CA GLY A 652 54.36 5.62 3.20
C GLY A 652 54.62 5.94 1.71
N ALA A 653 55.59 5.29 1.09
CA ALA A 653 55.97 5.54 -0.29
C ALA A 653 54.97 4.95 -1.29
N LEU A 654 54.66 5.71 -2.33
CA LEU A 654 53.62 5.38 -3.31
C LEU A 654 54.12 4.39 -4.37
N LEU A 655 53.23 3.50 -4.79
CA LEU A 655 53.36 2.65 -5.98
C LEU A 655 52.82 3.40 -7.20
N GLY A 656 53.70 3.83 -8.10
CA GLY A 656 53.31 4.45 -9.37
C GLY A 656 52.51 5.76 -9.20
N GLN A 657 51.54 5.98 -10.08
CA GLN A 657 50.59 7.11 -10.02
C GLN A 657 49.24 6.63 -9.47
N PRO A 658 48.45 7.50 -8.82
CA PRO A 658 47.10 7.16 -8.37
C PRO A 658 46.19 6.76 -9.54
N VAL A 659 45.31 5.77 -9.33
CA VAL A 659 44.30 5.36 -10.31
C VAL A 659 43.03 6.16 -10.09
N VAL A 660 42.48 6.74 -11.16
CA VAL A 660 41.26 7.54 -11.12
C VAL A 660 40.12 6.81 -11.83
N LEU A 661 39.01 6.61 -11.14
CA LEU A 661 37.77 6.06 -11.69
C LEU A 661 36.70 7.17 -11.78
N GLU A 662 36.24 7.47 -12.99
CA GLU A 662 35.26 8.53 -13.29
C GLU A 662 33.81 8.15 -12.94
N ALA A 663 32.97 9.15 -12.60
CA ALA A 663 31.58 8.93 -12.20
C ALA A 663 30.65 8.57 -13.39
N ALA A 664 29.77 7.58 -13.20
CA ALA A 664 28.88 7.03 -14.24
C ALA A 664 27.51 7.74 -14.25
N ASN A 665 27.43 8.96 -14.80
CA ASN A 665 26.27 9.84 -14.59
C ASN A 665 25.41 10.12 -15.85
N GLN A 666 25.56 9.46 -17.00
CA GLN A 666 24.74 9.70 -18.22
C GLN A 666 24.48 8.42 -19.05
N PHE A 667 23.28 8.30 -19.66
CA PHE A 667 23.02 7.36 -20.77
C PHE A 667 23.91 7.77 -21.95
N ASP A 668 24.69 6.84 -22.49
CA ASP A 668 25.46 7.11 -23.71
C ASP A 668 24.62 6.88 -24.98
N SER A 669 25.09 7.43 -26.10
CA SER A 669 24.40 7.35 -27.39
C SER A 669 24.23 5.92 -27.91
N ASP A 670 25.10 5.00 -27.47
CA ASP A 670 25.12 3.61 -27.93
C ASP A 670 23.99 2.82 -27.26
N PHE A 671 23.72 3.09 -25.98
CA PHE A 671 22.58 2.53 -25.26
C PHE A 671 21.24 3.08 -25.78
N GLU A 672 21.12 4.39 -26.04
CA GLU A 672 19.90 4.98 -26.60
C GLU A 672 19.52 4.38 -27.97
N GLU A 673 20.50 4.13 -28.83
CA GLU A 673 20.29 3.51 -30.14
C GLU A 673 19.91 2.03 -30.04
N ALA A 674 20.45 1.30 -29.06
CA ALA A 674 20.06 -0.08 -28.80
C ALA A 674 18.59 -0.19 -28.38
N VAL A 675 18.12 0.69 -27.49
CA VAL A 675 16.71 0.76 -27.06
C VAL A 675 15.79 1.15 -28.23
N ARG A 676 16.20 2.09 -29.07
CA ARG A 676 15.46 2.52 -30.28
C ARG A 676 15.30 1.37 -31.29
N ARG A 677 16.35 0.58 -31.52
CA ARG A 677 16.29 -0.58 -32.41
C ARG A 677 15.36 -1.67 -31.88
N ALA A 678 15.46 -1.99 -30.59
CA ALA A 678 14.60 -2.99 -29.96
C ALA A 678 13.10 -2.62 -30.09
N THR A 679 12.75 -1.37 -29.80
CA THR A 679 11.36 -0.87 -29.91
C THR A 679 10.86 -0.78 -31.36
N SER A 680 11.72 -0.41 -32.32
CA SER A 680 11.36 -0.32 -33.75
C SER A 680 11.22 -1.67 -34.47
N SER A 681 11.76 -2.75 -33.90
CA SER A 681 11.76 -4.09 -34.49
C SER A 681 10.45 -4.87 -34.30
N VAL A 682 9.51 -4.30 -33.55
CA VAL A 682 8.21 -4.90 -33.24
C VAL A 682 7.25 -4.77 -34.43
N GLN A 683 6.75 -5.90 -34.94
CA GLN A 683 5.91 -5.94 -36.14
C GLN A 683 4.47 -6.43 -35.90
N ASP A 684 4.16 -6.95 -34.71
CA ASP A 684 2.86 -7.53 -34.38
C ASP A 684 2.34 -7.06 -33.00
N ALA A 685 1.01 -7.16 -32.80
CA ALA A 685 0.36 -6.71 -31.56
C ALA A 685 0.94 -7.38 -30.30
N LYS A 686 1.24 -8.69 -30.36
CA LYS A 686 1.85 -9.44 -29.25
C LYS A 686 3.28 -9.02 -28.93
N GLY A 687 4.02 -8.49 -29.90
CA GLY A 687 5.34 -7.90 -29.69
C GLY A 687 5.24 -6.53 -29.03
N TYR A 688 4.22 -5.72 -29.41
CA TYR A 688 3.97 -4.43 -28.79
C TYR A 688 3.61 -4.60 -27.31
N ASP A 689 2.73 -5.54 -26.99
CA ASP A 689 2.34 -5.83 -25.60
C ASP A 689 3.54 -6.26 -24.75
N ARG A 690 4.40 -7.16 -25.25
CA ARG A 690 5.60 -7.60 -24.52
C ARG A 690 6.59 -6.47 -24.24
N VAL A 691 6.86 -5.63 -25.24
CA VAL A 691 7.80 -4.51 -25.09
C VAL A 691 7.23 -3.43 -24.18
N LEU A 692 5.94 -3.09 -24.33
CA LEU A 692 5.28 -2.11 -23.47
C LEU A 692 5.20 -2.61 -22.02
N SER A 693 4.84 -3.87 -21.78
CA SER A 693 4.82 -4.45 -20.43
C SER A 693 6.21 -4.44 -19.78
N PHE A 694 7.26 -4.78 -20.53
CA PHE A 694 8.63 -4.70 -20.01
C PHE A 694 9.05 -3.27 -19.66
N LEU A 695 8.84 -2.32 -20.57
CA LEU A 695 9.20 -0.90 -20.35
C LEU A 695 8.38 -0.30 -19.21
N SER A 696 7.09 -0.65 -19.11
CA SER A 696 6.22 -0.26 -18.01
C SER A 696 6.76 -0.81 -16.68
N ALA A 697 7.14 -2.08 -16.62
CA ALA A 697 7.74 -2.68 -15.41
C ALA A 697 9.09 -2.04 -15.02
N GLN A 698 9.92 -1.63 -15.97
CA GLN A 698 11.15 -0.88 -15.66
C GLN A 698 10.84 0.52 -15.14
N MET A 699 9.89 1.21 -15.77
CA MET A 699 9.43 2.53 -15.33
C MET A 699 8.87 2.46 -13.90
N GLU A 700 8.04 1.46 -13.60
CA GLU A 700 7.45 1.29 -12.27
C GLU A 700 8.49 1.00 -11.20
N ARG A 701 9.50 0.17 -11.50
CA ARG A 701 10.66 -0.05 -10.63
C ARG A 701 11.45 1.23 -10.37
N LEU A 702 11.69 2.04 -11.41
CA LEU A 702 12.42 3.29 -11.28
C LEU A 702 11.66 4.32 -10.43
N LYS A 703 10.33 4.43 -10.64
CA LYS A 703 9.47 5.29 -9.81
C LYS A 703 9.47 4.85 -8.34
N GLN A 704 9.37 3.54 -8.08
CA GLN A 704 9.42 3.02 -6.72
C GLN A 704 10.79 3.25 -6.06
N SER A 705 11.89 2.98 -6.78
CA SER A 705 13.24 3.23 -6.27
C SER A 705 13.48 4.71 -5.94
N HIS A 706 12.97 5.61 -6.78
CA HIS A 706 13.00 7.06 -6.50
C HIS A 706 12.20 7.40 -5.22
N ALA A 707 11.01 6.82 -5.06
CA ALA A 707 10.19 7.01 -3.86
C ALA A 707 10.87 6.44 -2.59
N ASP A 708 11.54 5.30 -2.68
CA ASP A 708 12.29 4.71 -1.55
C ASP A 708 13.51 5.57 -1.15
N HIS A 709 14.16 6.19 -2.14
CA HIS A 709 15.23 7.15 -1.91
C HIS A 709 14.71 8.44 -1.26
N GLN A 710 13.65 9.06 -1.79
CA GLN A 710 13.03 10.26 -1.21
C GLN A 710 12.50 10.01 0.21
N SER A 711 11.83 8.86 0.40
CA SER A 711 11.32 8.45 1.71
C SER A 711 12.41 8.10 2.71
N GLY A 712 13.66 7.89 2.25
CA GLY A 712 14.77 7.35 3.03
C GLY A 712 14.45 6.03 3.73
N ARG A 713 13.51 5.23 3.18
CA ARG A 713 13.23 3.86 3.62
C ARG A 713 14.49 3.02 3.59
N SER A 714 15.25 3.13 2.51
CA SER A 714 16.55 2.45 2.36
C SER A 714 17.50 2.74 3.51
N GLN A 715 17.52 3.97 4.04
CA GLN A 715 18.35 4.34 5.20
C GLN A 715 17.78 3.82 6.52
N ASN A 716 16.45 3.80 6.67
CA ASN A 716 15.76 3.29 7.87
C ASN A 716 15.89 1.76 8.00
N ASP A 717 15.87 1.02 6.90
CA ASP A 717 16.05 -0.43 6.90
C ASP A 717 17.48 -0.79 7.32
N VAL A 718 18.46 -0.07 6.78
CA VAL A 718 19.87 -0.15 7.22
C VAL A 718 20.02 0.22 8.70
N GLN A 719 19.27 1.20 9.21
CA GLN A 719 19.29 1.59 10.63
C GLN A 719 18.67 0.54 11.54
N ARG A 720 17.53 -0.07 11.17
CA ARG A 720 16.90 -1.16 11.92
C ARG A 720 17.82 -2.37 12.02
N GLU A 721 18.54 -2.65 10.94
CA GLU A 721 19.53 -3.71 10.90
C GLU A 721 20.70 -3.42 11.85
N ARG A 722 21.21 -2.18 11.91
CA ARG A 722 22.23 -1.77 12.90
C ARG A 722 21.74 -1.87 14.34
N SER A 723 20.51 -1.47 14.63
CA SER A 723 19.94 -1.57 15.97
C SER A 723 19.72 -3.02 16.43
N ARG A 724 19.30 -3.92 15.53
CA ARG A 724 19.15 -5.36 15.80
C ARG A 724 20.47 -6.04 16.16
N ARG A 725 21.57 -5.41 15.76
CA ARG A 725 22.89 -5.96 15.81
C ARG A 725 23.72 -5.41 16.99
N GLY A 726 23.41 -4.22 17.51
CA GLY A 726 24.01 -3.65 18.73
C GLY A 726 24.82 -2.35 18.54
N LEU A 727 24.91 -1.82 17.32
CA LEU A 727 25.60 -0.57 17.00
C LEU A 727 24.79 0.68 17.38
N ALA A 728 25.51 1.72 17.81
CA ALA A 728 24.91 3.02 18.09
C ALA A 728 24.26 3.63 16.83
N PRO A 729 23.00 4.13 16.93
CA PRO A 729 22.33 4.80 15.82
C PRO A 729 22.99 6.15 15.49
N PRO A 730 23.12 6.54 14.21
CA PRO A 730 23.55 7.89 13.83
C PRO A 730 22.48 8.95 14.20
N GLU A 731 22.84 10.24 14.08
CA GLU A 731 21.99 11.37 14.44
C GLU A 731 20.57 11.28 13.85
N ASN A 732 19.58 11.72 14.63
CA ASN A 732 18.16 11.70 14.29
C ASN A 732 17.92 12.39 12.93
N ARG A 733 17.28 11.67 12.00
CA ARG A 733 16.82 12.25 10.74
C ARG A 733 15.83 13.39 11.00
N SER A 734 15.89 14.43 10.18
CA SER A 734 14.89 15.49 10.15
C SER A 734 13.50 14.89 9.90
N PRO A 735 12.47 15.22 10.71
CA PRO A 735 11.13 14.73 10.49
C PRO A 735 10.58 15.22 9.15
N ARG A 736 9.79 14.40 8.46
CA ARG A 736 9.28 14.73 7.13
C ARG A 736 7.84 15.19 7.18
N VAL A 737 7.52 16.20 6.38
CA VAL A 737 6.14 16.67 6.21
C VAL A 737 5.73 16.68 4.74
N LEU A 738 4.57 16.11 4.45
CA LEU A 738 3.91 16.24 3.16
C LEU A 738 2.85 17.33 3.24
N VAL A 739 2.96 18.34 2.38
CA VAL A 739 1.99 19.44 2.27
C VAL A 739 1.21 19.29 0.96
N ILE A 740 -0.11 19.21 1.07
CA ILE A 740 -1.02 18.99 -0.05
C ILE A 740 -1.92 20.22 -0.22
N ASP A 741 -1.91 20.81 -1.41
CA ASP A 741 -2.90 21.80 -1.87
C ASP A 741 -3.39 21.43 -3.26
N SER A 742 -4.50 22.02 -3.68
CA SER A 742 -5.09 21.94 -5.01
C SER A 742 -4.11 22.32 -6.12
N ARG A 743 -3.38 23.43 -5.93
CA ARG A 743 -2.50 24.04 -6.93
C ARG A 743 -1.23 24.57 -6.27
N THR A 744 -0.22 24.85 -7.08
CA THR A 744 1.00 25.50 -6.60
C THR A 744 0.67 26.88 -5.97
N PRO A 745 1.08 27.17 -4.71
CA PRO A 745 0.72 28.40 -4.03
C PRO A 745 1.34 29.63 -4.68
N ASP A 746 0.54 30.67 -4.90
CA ASP A 746 0.98 31.95 -5.45
C ASP A 746 0.63 33.10 -4.50
N ALA A 747 1.64 33.62 -3.79
CA ALA A 747 1.49 34.71 -2.83
C ALA A 747 0.92 36.01 -3.44
N CYS A 748 0.99 36.18 -4.76
CA CYS A 748 0.48 37.35 -5.44
C CYS A 748 -1.01 37.23 -5.80
N ARG A 749 -1.64 36.06 -5.62
CA ARG A 749 -3.02 35.80 -6.08
C ARG A 749 -4.08 35.69 -5.00
N ASP A 750 -3.76 35.07 -3.87
CA ASP A 750 -4.74 34.86 -2.80
C ASP A 750 -4.13 34.69 -1.41
N ALA A 751 -4.94 35.00 -0.38
CA ALA A 751 -4.51 34.95 1.01
C ALA A 751 -4.24 33.52 1.51
N GLY A 752 -4.91 32.50 0.96
CA GLY A 752 -4.66 31.11 1.31
C GLY A 752 -3.26 30.67 0.88
N SER A 753 -2.80 31.13 -0.28
CA SER A 753 -1.43 30.94 -0.75
C SER A 753 -0.40 31.59 0.18
N CYS A 754 -0.67 32.81 0.69
CA CYS A 754 0.18 33.43 1.71
C CYS A 754 0.21 32.61 3.02
N GLY A 755 -0.94 32.07 3.42
CA GLY A 755 -1.07 31.24 4.62
C GLY A 755 -0.23 29.97 4.56
N ILE A 756 -0.41 29.17 3.51
CA ILE A 756 0.33 27.91 3.34
C ILE A 756 1.83 28.14 3.18
N LEU A 757 2.27 29.18 2.44
CA LEU A 757 3.69 29.50 2.28
C LEU A 757 4.33 29.93 3.62
N SER A 758 3.61 30.71 4.42
CA SER A 758 4.07 31.07 5.77
C SER A 758 4.21 29.84 6.66
N HIS A 759 3.30 28.89 6.58
CA HIS A 759 3.34 27.67 7.38
C HIS A 759 4.45 26.72 6.91
N ILE A 760 4.66 26.57 5.59
CA ILE A 760 5.78 25.82 5.02
C ILE A 760 7.12 26.39 5.52
N SER A 761 7.31 27.71 5.44
CA SER A 761 8.54 28.36 5.91
C SER A 761 8.78 28.15 7.40
N ALA A 762 7.71 28.18 8.21
CA ALA A 762 7.80 27.89 9.64
C ALA A 762 8.17 26.42 9.92
N LEU A 763 7.59 25.45 9.18
CA LEU A 763 7.93 24.04 9.28
C LEU A 763 9.40 23.76 8.90
N GLN A 764 9.91 24.39 7.84
CA GLN A 764 11.33 24.32 7.49
C GLN A 764 12.22 24.86 8.63
N THR A 765 11.83 25.97 9.25
CA THR A 765 12.57 26.56 10.38
C THR A 765 12.54 25.67 11.63
N LEU A 766 11.48 24.88 11.82
CA LEU A 766 11.38 23.86 12.86
C LEU A 766 12.22 22.60 12.56
N GLY A 767 12.88 22.54 11.40
CA GLY A 767 13.74 21.43 11.00
C GLY A 767 13.00 20.29 10.31
N TYR A 768 11.78 20.52 9.80
CA TYR A 768 11.11 19.56 8.93
C TYR A 768 11.68 19.58 7.52
N ASP A 769 11.82 18.40 6.94
CA ASP A 769 12.03 18.21 5.50
C ASP A 769 10.66 18.26 4.80
N VAL A 770 10.45 19.27 3.95
CA VAL A 770 9.12 19.58 3.39
C VAL A 770 9.01 19.10 1.95
N SER A 771 8.07 18.19 1.73
CA SER A 771 7.59 17.78 0.40
C SER A 771 6.24 18.46 0.13
N PHE A 772 6.03 18.92 -1.10
CA PHE A 772 4.81 19.60 -1.54
C PHE A 772 4.21 18.91 -2.77
N VAL A 773 2.88 18.84 -2.81
CA VAL A 773 2.14 18.35 -3.98
C VAL A 773 0.96 19.27 -4.31
N ALA A 774 0.86 19.62 -5.60
CA ALA A 774 -0.27 20.31 -6.20
C ALA A 774 -1.23 19.29 -6.82
N ALA A 775 -2.24 18.89 -6.07
CA ALA A 775 -3.11 17.74 -6.37
C ALA A 775 -3.77 17.81 -7.76
N ASP A 776 -4.18 18.99 -8.20
CA ASP A 776 -4.88 19.19 -9.48
C ASP A 776 -3.90 19.47 -10.64
N GLU A 777 -2.58 19.58 -10.38
CA GLU A 777 -1.52 19.92 -11.37
C GLU A 777 -0.51 18.78 -11.61
N MET A 778 -0.68 17.62 -10.96
CA MET A 778 0.23 16.47 -10.98
C MET A 778 0.60 15.96 -12.39
N GLY A 779 -0.31 16.08 -13.35
CA GLY A 779 -0.10 15.67 -14.74
C GLY A 779 0.60 16.69 -15.65
N SER A 780 0.92 17.89 -15.14
CA SER A 780 1.55 18.95 -15.93
C SER A 780 3.08 18.93 -15.79
N ALA A 781 3.80 18.86 -16.90
CA ALA A 781 5.28 18.89 -16.92
C ALA A 781 5.88 20.24 -16.48
N SER A 782 5.05 21.21 -16.10
CA SER A 782 5.45 22.55 -15.66
C SER A 782 5.40 22.67 -14.14
N ALA A 783 6.12 21.80 -13.42
CA ALA A 783 6.34 22.02 -11.99
C ALA A 783 7.19 23.29 -11.83
N GLN A 784 6.59 24.38 -11.34
CA GLN A 784 7.34 25.57 -10.93
C GLN A 784 8.25 25.18 -9.77
N THR A 785 9.54 25.49 -9.84
CA THR A 785 10.48 25.21 -8.77
C THR A 785 10.18 26.10 -7.56
N MET A 786 9.86 25.49 -6.43
CA MET A 786 9.83 26.16 -5.14
C MET A 786 11.20 25.96 -4.47
N ASN A 787 11.90 27.05 -4.17
CA ASN A 787 13.24 26.97 -3.60
C ASN A 787 13.21 26.19 -2.26
N ASN A 788 14.07 25.17 -2.15
CA ASN A 788 14.26 24.34 -0.96
C ASN A 788 13.03 23.51 -0.52
N ILE A 789 12.11 23.21 -1.44
CA ILE A 789 10.95 22.34 -1.21
C ILE A 789 10.97 21.24 -2.26
N GLU A 790 10.83 20.00 -1.81
CA GLU A 790 10.71 18.85 -2.71
C GLU A 790 9.31 18.85 -3.34
N ILE A 791 9.22 18.90 -4.68
CA ILE A 791 7.92 18.86 -5.37
C ILE A 791 7.66 17.44 -5.85
N CYS A 792 6.58 16.84 -5.36
CA CYS A 792 6.10 15.55 -5.82
C CYS A 792 5.19 15.73 -7.03
N ALA A 793 5.65 15.33 -8.22
CA ALA A 793 4.91 15.47 -9.48
C ALA A 793 5.31 14.39 -10.50
N ALA A 794 4.67 14.39 -11.67
CA ALA A 794 5.09 13.59 -12.81
C ALA A 794 6.55 13.89 -13.22
N PRO A 795 7.31 12.91 -13.73
CA PRO A 795 6.87 11.54 -14.07
C PRO A 795 6.89 10.56 -12.89
N PHE A 796 7.38 10.96 -11.71
CA PHE A 796 7.60 10.04 -10.60
C PHE A 796 6.30 9.65 -9.88
N TYR A 797 5.34 10.57 -9.82
CA TYR A 797 4.03 10.35 -9.21
C TYR A 797 2.93 10.77 -10.19
N SER A 798 2.01 9.85 -10.49
CA SER A 798 0.89 10.12 -11.40
C SER A 798 -0.33 10.73 -10.71
N SER A 799 -0.53 10.44 -9.42
CA SER A 799 -1.62 10.97 -8.59
C SER A 799 -1.18 11.09 -7.12
N VAL A 800 -1.93 11.85 -6.32
CA VAL A 800 -1.63 11.98 -4.88
C VAL A 800 -1.73 10.62 -4.19
N GLU A 801 -2.63 9.77 -4.64
CA GLU A 801 -2.75 8.39 -4.19
C GLU A 801 -1.50 7.57 -4.53
N ASP A 802 -0.98 7.68 -5.75
CA ASP A 802 0.27 7.02 -6.14
C ASP A 802 1.46 7.47 -5.28
N LEU A 803 1.55 8.77 -4.97
CA LEU A 803 2.52 9.29 -4.01
C LEU A 803 2.35 8.68 -2.62
N LEU A 804 1.13 8.71 -2.07
CA LEU A 804 0.84 8.21 -0.72
C LEU A 804 1.16 6.70 -0.61
N ARG A 805 0.83 5.93 -1.65
CA ARG A 805 1.09 4.49 -1.76
C ARG A 805 2.59 4.18 -1.86
N ARG A 806 3.31 4.80 -2.80
CA ARG A 806 4.75 4.54 -3.01
C ARG A 806 5.61 4.99 -1.82
N GLN A 807 5.23 6.09 -1.19
CA GLN A 807 5.90 6.63 0.00
C GLN A 807 5.17 6.25 1.30
N ALA A 808 4.49 5.11 1.36
CA ALA A 808 3.68 4.71 2.53
C ALA A 808 4.48 4.75 3.85
N HIS A 809 3.88 5.33 4.88
CA HIS A 809 4.43 5.53 6.22
C HIS A 809 5.78 6.26 6.30
N SER A 810 6.10 7.12 5.32
CA SER A 810 7.37 7.85 5.26
C SER A 810 7.30 9.30 5.74
N PHE A 811 6.10 9.83 5.99
CA PHE A 811 5.90 11.16 6.51
C PHE A 811 5.54 11.09 8.00
N ASP A 812 6.12 12.00 8.79
CA ASP A 812 5.79 12.15 10.22
C ASP A 812 4.59 13.10 10.41
N LEU A 813 4.37 13.98 9.44
CA LEU A 813 3.30 14.97 9.41
C LEU A 813 2.70 15.05 8.00
N VAL A 814 1.38 15.11 7.89
CA VAL A 814 0.70 15.42 6.63
C VAL A 814 -0.18 16.65 6.85
N TYR A 815 0.02 17.68 6.03
CA TYR A 815 -0.68 18.95 6.08
C TYR A 815 -1.62 19.06 4.89
N LEU A 816 -2.93 19.00 5.15
CA LEU A 816 -3.98 19.09 4.14
C LEU A 816 -4.56 20.51 4.14
N HIS A 817 -4.32 21.26 3.08
CA HIS A 817 -4.78 22.65 2.98
C HIS A 817 -6.11 22.75 2.23
N ARG A 818 -7.10 23.41 2.87
CA ARG A 818 -8.47 23.64 2.36
C ARG A 818 -9.37 22.41 2.39
N GLN A 819 -10.67 22.68 2.42
CA GLN A 819 -11.73 21.67 2.51
C GLN A 819 -11.65 20.62 1.40
N SER A 820 -11.48 21.03 0.14
CA SER A 820 -11.50 20.12 -1.02
C SER A 820 -10.36 19.09 -1.03
N ILE A 821 -9.24 19.41 -0.36
CA ILE A 821 -8.10 18.51 -0.21
C ILE A 821 -8.32 17.57 0.96
N ALA A 822 -8.75 18.11 2.10
CA ALA A 822 -9.05 17.30 3.27
C ALA A 822 -10.14 16.27 2.99
N THR A 823 -11.26 16.66 2.39
CA THR A 823 -12.35 15.69 2.11
C THR A 823 -11.98 14.64 1.07
N ARG A 824 -11.00 14.91 0.20
CA ARG A 824 -10.60 14.01 -0.89
C ARG A 824 -9.50 13.03 -0.50
N TYR A 825 -8.54 13.47 0.31
CA TYR A 825 -7.32 12.68 0.56
C TYR A 825 -7.17 12.21 2.01
N LEU A 826 -7.98 12.68 2.95
CA LEU A 826 -7.73 12.36 4.36
C LEU A 826 -7.89 10.86 4.65
N SER A 827 -8.92 10.18 4.10
CA SER A 827 -9.05 8.72 4.23
C SER A 827 -7.83 7.97 3.66
N LEU A 828 -7.33 8.39 2.49
CA LEU A 828 -6.14 7.81 1.85
C LEU A 828 -4.87 8.08 2.67
N VAL A 829 -4.75 9.27 3.27
CA VAL A 829 -3.66 9.60 4.19
C VAL A 829 -3.72 8.70 5.43
N ARG A 830 -4.90 8.43 5.98
CA ARG A 830 -5.04 7.50 7.12
C ARG A 830 -4.68 6.07 6.74
N GLN A 831 -5.03 5.63 5.53
CA GLN A 831 -4.68 4.32 5.01
C GLN A 831 -3.16 4.17 4.81
N TYR A 832 -2.53 5.06 4.04
CA TYR A 832 -1.13 4.90 3.63
C TYR A 832 -0.12 5.58 4.56
N GLN A 833 -0.53 6.51 5.41
CA GLN A 833 0.32 7.26 6.34
C GLN A 833 -0.21 7.14 7.79
N SER A 834 -0.60 5.93 8.20
CA SER A 834 -1.20 5.66 9.52
C SER A 834 -0.40 6.13 10.74
N LYS A 835 0.91 6.37 10.59
CA LYS A 835 1.81 6.86 11.65
C LYS A 835 2.02 8.38 11.62
N ALA A 836 1.62 9.05 10.56
CA ALA A 836 1.78 10.49 10.41
C ALA A 836 0.74 11.21 11.26
N ARG A 837 1.14 12.32 11.89
CA ARG A 837 0.19 13.27 12.44
C ARG A 837 -0.46 14.04 11.29
N VAL A 838 -1.78 14.10 11.25
CA VAL A 838 -2.54 14.71 10.16
C VAL A 838 -3.10 16.05 10.62
N ILE A 839 -2.66 17.12 9.96
CA ILE A 839 -3.17 18.47 10.11
C ILE A 839 -4.18 18.74 8.99
N TYR A 840 -5.41 19.07 9.36
CA TYR A 840 -6.35 19.71 8.45
C TYR A 840 -6.32 21.23 8.66
N ALA A 841 -5.79 21.96 7.67
CA ALA A 841 -5.73 23.41 7.68
C ALA A 841 -6.92 24.02 6.92
N VAL A 842 -7.86 24.55 7.70
CA VAL A 842 -9.06 25.26 7.27
C VAL A 842 -8.69 26.69 6.87
N ALA A 843 -8.73 26.98 5.58
CA ALA A 843 -8.59 28.34 5.06
C ALA A 843 -9.83 29.20 5.37
N ASP A 844 -11.01 28.62 5.15
CA ASP A 844 -12.32 29.10 5.57
C ASP A 844 -13.28 27.91 5.72
N LEU A 845 -14.25 28.02 6.62
CA LEU A 845 -15.38 27.08 6.67
C LEU A 845 -16.30 27.34 5.48
N HIS A 846 -16.16 26.51 4.45
CA HIS A 846 -16.82 26.70 3.17
C HIS A 846 -18.34 26.61 3.34
N HIS A 847 -18.84 25.73 4.21
CA HIS A 847 -20.28 25.65 4.48
C HIS A 847 -20.85 26.98 5.02
N MET A 848 -20.12 27.67 5.91
CA MET A 848 -20.57 28.95 6.46
C MET A 848 -20.64 30.02 5.38
N ARG A 849 -19.63 30.08 4.51
CA ARG A 849 -19.62 31.01 3.38
C ARG A 849 -20.80 30.77 2.45
N LEU A 850 -21.09 29.51 2.10
CA LEU A 850 -22.22 29.16 1.24
C LEU A 850 -23.57 29.44 1.90
N ALA A 851 -23.74 29.14 3.19
CA ALA A 851 -24.98 29.42 3.92
C ALA A 851 -25.27 30.93 4.00
N ARG A 852 -24.24 31.75 4.25
CA ARG A 852 -24.35 33.21 4.25
C ARG A 852 -24.63 33.76 2.85
N GLN A 853 -23.96 33.22 1.83
CA GLN A 853 -24.24 33.56 0.43
C GLN A 853 -25.69 33.25 0.06
N ALA A 854 -26.19 32.07 0.43
CA ALA A 854 -27.58 31.66 0.22
C ALA A 854 -28.57 32.64 0.81
N ALA A 855 -28.29 33.17 2.02
CA ALA A 855 -29.13 34.15 2.68
C ALA A 855 -29.11 35.53 1.98
N VAL A 856 -27.93 36.01 1.57
CA VAL A 856 -27.78 37.31 0.90
C VAL A 856 -28.35 37.29 -0.51
N GLU A 857 -28.01 36.27 -1.30
CA GLU A 857 -28.46 36.12 -2.70
C GLU A 857 -29.87 35.51 -2.82
N LYS A 858 -30.46 35.05 -1.71
CA LYS A 858 -31.76 34.36 -1.65
C LYS A 858 -31.81 33.10 -2.53
N ARG A 859 -30.77 32.27 -2.42
CA ARG A 859 -30.55 31.06 -3.22
C ARG A 859 -30.63 29.79 -2.35
N PRO A 860 -31.82 29.17 -2.18
CA PRO A 860 -32.01 28.03 -1.28
C PRO A 860 -31.18 26.79 -1.65
N GLU A 861 -30.83 26.61 -2.93
CA GLU A 861 -29.98 25.54 -3.40
C GLU A 861 -28.56 25.60 -2.82
N LEU A 862 -28.04 26.81 -2.56
CA LEU A 862 -26.74 26.99 -1.89
C LEU A 862 -26.81 26.61 -0.42
N MET A 863 -27.98 26.70 0.23
CA MET A 863 -28.18 26.27 1.61
C MET A 863 -28.15 24.73 1.72
N ALA A 864 -28.75 24.03 0.76
CA ALA A 864 -28.66 22.56 0.69
C ALA A 864 -27.20 22.12 0.50
N LYS A 865 -26.48 22.75 -0.44
CA LYS A 865 -25.05 22.50 -0.66
C LYS A 865 -24.20 22.83 0.58
N ALA A 866 -24.53 23.89 1.30
CA ALA A 866 -23.85 24.25 2.55
C ALA A 866 -23.97 23.12 3.59
N ARG A 867 -25.14 22.49 3.73
CA ARG A 867 -25.33 21.35 4.66
C ARG A 867 -24.45 20.16 4.27
N GLN A 868 -24.42 19.80 2.99
CA GLN A 868 -23.56 18.71 2.50
C GLN A 868 -22.07 18.99 2.75
N ILE A 869 -21.62 20.22 2.46
CA ILE A 869 -20.23 20.61 2.69
C ILE A 869 -19.90 20.64 4.18
N ARG A 870 -20.83 21.05 5.04
CA ARG A 870 -20.64 21.02 6.50
C ARG A 870 -20.37 19.61 6.98
N ASP A 871 -21.17 18.65 6.54
CA ASP A 871 -21.06 17.27 7.00
C ASP A 871 -19.72 16.66 6.54
N ALA A 872 -19.28 16.98 5.31
CA ALA A 872 -17.97 16.60 4.80
C ALA A 872 -16.80 17.30 5.53
N GLU A 873 -16.90 18.60 5.83
CA GLU A 873 -15.90 19.35 6.61
C GLU A 873 -15.76 18.80 8.04
N TYR A 874 -16.88 18.44 8.66
CA TYR A 874 -16.90 17.90 10.01
C TYR A 874 -16.41 16.46 10.05
N ALA A 875 -16.72 15.65 9.03
CA ALA A 875 -16.13 14.32 8.88
C ALA A 875 -14.60 14.41 8.72
N ALA A 876 -14.10 15.31 7.86
CA ALA A 876 -12.66 15.53 7.71
C ALA A 876 -12.02 16.04 9.01
N ALA A 877 -12.67 16.95 9.72
CA ALA A 877 -12.19 17.44 11.02
C ALA A 877 -12.06 16.32 12.07
N ARG A 878 -13.04 15.40 12.14
CA ARG A 878 -13.00 14.24 13.06
C ARG A 878 -11.90 13.25 12.74
N GLN A 879 -11.58 13.08 11.46
CA GLN A 879 -10.54 12.16 11.04
C GLN A 879 -9.13 12.77 11.13
N ALA A 880 -8.97 14.08 11.26
CA ALA A 880 -7.68 14.74 11.45
C ALA A 880 -7.19 14.63 12.92
N ASP A 881 -5.88 14.63 13.14
CA ASP A 881 -5.33 14.70 14.51
C ASP A 881 -5.44 16.12 15.06
N VAL A 882 -5.27 17.12 14.18
CA VAL A 882 -5.35 18.53 14.52
C VAL A 882 -6.04 19.30 13.40
N VAL A 883 -6.94 20.21 13.78
CA VAL A 883 -7.53 21.18 12.87
C VAL A 883 -6.94 22.56 13.14
N LEU A 884 -6.38 23.17 12.10
CA LEU A 884 -5.89 24.55 12.14
C LEU A 884 -6.86 25.46 11.41
N THR A 885 -7.11 26.62 11.98
CA THR A 885 -7.79 27.72 11.31
C THR A 885 -7.08 29.03 11.63
N HIS A 886 -7.28 30.03 10.80
CA HIS A 886 -6.80 31.38 11.05
C HIS A 886 -7.80 32.23 11.86
N SER A 887 -9.07 31.80 11.96
CA SER A 887 -10.16 32.57 12.55
C SER A 887 -10.53 32.07 13.95
N THR A 888 -10.55 32.98 14.92
CA THR A 888 -11.02 32.65 16.28
C THR A 888 -12.50 32.26 16.32
N VAL A 889 -13.31 32.78 15.40
CA VAL A 889 -14.73 32.44 15.27
C VAL A 889 -14.91 31.05 14.68
N GLU A 890 -14.17 30.71 13.63
CA GLU A 890 -14.22 29.36 13.05
C GLU A 890 -13.71 28.32 14.05
N ALA A 891 -12.68 28.64 14.82
CA ALA A 891 -12.20 27.77 15.88
C ALA A 891 -13.26 27.55 16.97
N ALA A 892 -14.00 28.58 17.36
CA ALA A 892 -15.08 28.45 18.33
C ALA A 892 -16.22 27.58 17.79
N ILE A 893 -16.57 27.72 16.51
CA ILE A 893 -17.59 26.91 15.84
C ILE A 893 -17.16 25.45 15.76
N LEU A 894 -15.93 25.17 15.30
CA LEU A 894 -15.40 23.81 15.23
C LEU A 894 -15.35 23.13 16.61
N ARG A 895 -14.93 23.84 17.66
CA ARG A 895 -14.92 23.31 19.03
C ARG A 895 -16.33 23.02 19.57
N ARG A 896 -17.32 23.81 19.16
CA ARG A 896 -18.72 23.64 19.58
C ARG A 896 -19.39 22.50 18.81
N ASP A 897 -19.22 22.45 17.49
CA ASP A 897 -19.98 21.58 16.60
C ASP A 897 -19.30 20.22 16.37
N VAL A 898 -17.98 20.14 16.59
CA VAL A 898 -17.18 18.91 16.44
C VAL A 898 -16.42 18.63 17.74
N PRO A 899 -17.13 18.25 18.82
CA PRO A 899 -16.49 18.00 20.11
C PRO A 899 -15.48 16.85 20.01
N GLY A 900 -14.37 16.96 20.74
CA GLY A 900 -13.30 15.97 20.75
C GLY A 900 -12.15 16.23 19.77
N VAL A 901 -12.30 17.18 18.82
CA VAL A 901 -11.23 17.54 17.88
C VAL A 901 -10.30 18.60 18.47
N GLU A 902 -8.99 18.42 18.29
CA GLU A 902 -7.97 19.39 18.69
C GLU A 902 -7.93 20.57 17.69
N VAL A 903 -8.49 21.71 18.08
CA VAL A 903 -8.59 22.91 17.21
C VAL A 903 -7.67 24.02 17.68
N HIS A 904 -6.78 24.50 16.80
CA HIS A 904 -5.86 25.61 17.07
C HIS A 904 -6.07 26.79 16.12
N VAL A 905 -5.89 27.99 16.66
CA VAL A 905 -5.85 29.22 15.86
C VAL A 905 -4.39 29.55 15.59
N VAL A 906 -3.98 29.44 14.32
CA VAL A 906 -2.62 29.73 13.88
C VAL A 906 -2.71 30.75 12.75
N PRO A 907 -2.38 32.03 12.99
CA PRO A 907 -2.33 33.03 11.91
C PRO A 907 -1.15 32.78 10.98
N TRP A 908 -1.07 33.52 9.87
CA TRP A 908 0.11 33.52 9.01
C TRP A 908 0.93 34.79 9.18
N ALA A 909 2.20 34.72 8.80
CA ALA A 909 3.13 35.84 8.88
C ALA A 909 2.82 36.90 7.82
N VAL A 910 2.79 38.16 8.22
CA VAL A 910 2.52 39.29 7.32
C VAL A 910 3.65 40.33 7.44
N PRO A 911 4.40 40.61 6.36
CA PRO A 911 5.53 41.51 6.42
C PRO A 911 5.08 42.97 6.57
N VAL A 912 5.52 43.64 7.63
CA VAL A 912 5.23 45.06 7.87
C VAL A 912 6.11 45.95 6.98
N ARG A 913 5.50 46.87 6.21
CA ARG A 913 6.27 47.80 5.37
C ARG A 913 7.12 48.74 6.22
N LYS A 914 8.36 48.99 5.78
CA LYS A 914 9.32 49.85 6.50
C LYS A 914 8.90 51.32 6.51
N ARG A 915 8.28 51.80 5.42
CA ARG A 915 7.84 53.19 5.26
C ARG A 915 6.34 53.23 5.05
N THR A 916 5.72 54.29 5.56
CA THR A 916 4.32 54.66 5.33
C THR A 916 4.30 56.09 4.81
N PRO A 917 3.72 56.34 3.63
CA PRO A 917 3.48 57.69 3.13
C PRO A 917 2.71 58.56 4.13
N ALA A 918 2.90 59.87 4.02
CA ALA A 918 2.24 60.85 4.86
C ALA A 918 0.73 60.88 4.56
N PHE A 919 -0.04 61.45 5.49
CA PHE A 919 -1.47 61.65 5.32
C PHE A 919 -1.72 62.44 4.02
N ASP A 920 -1.11 63.60 3.80
CA ASP A 920 -1.50 64.48 2.69
C ASP A 920 -1.19 63.96 1.28
N THR A 921 -0.43 62.86 1.13
CA THR A 921 -0.10 62.26 -0.17
C THR A 921 -1.07 61.15 -0.60
N ARG A 922 -2.10 60.88 0.21
CA ARG A 922 -3.02 59.75 0.05
C ARG A 922 -4.45 60.26 -0.14
N HIS A 923 -5.16 59.84 -1.18
CA HIS A 923 -6.46 60.46 -1.51
C HIS A 923 -7.57 59.47 -1.84
N GLU A 924 -7.21 58.25 -2.23
CA GLU A 924 -8.15 57.29 -2.83
C GLU A 924 -8.72 56.30 -1.79
N VAL A 925 -9.86 55.69 -2.14
CA VAL A 925 -10.42 54.50 -1.48
C VAL A 925 -10.05 53.26 -2.29
N LEU A 926 -9.46 52.25 -1.65
CA LEU A 926 -9.09 50.99 -2.31
C LEU A 926 -9.97 49.81 -1.91
N PHE A 927 -10.56 49.12 -2.88
CA PHE A 927 -11.07 47.77 -2.72
C PHE A 927 -10.15 46.78 -3.44
N LEU A 928 -9.51 45.90 -2.66
CA LEU A 928 -8.63 44.84 -3.18
C LEU A 928 -9.34 43.48 -3.08
N GLY A 929 -9.28 42.64 -4.10
CA GLY A 929 -9.88 41.31 -4.05
C GLY A 929 -9.42 40.36 -5.15
N ASN A 930 -9.66 39.07 -4.95
CA ASN A 930 -9.63 38.07 -6.02
C ASN A 930 -11.07 37.79 -6.45
N PHE A 931 -11.38 38.06 -7.72
CA PHE A 931 -12.75 38.01 -8.23
C PHE A 931 -13.20 36.62 -8.69
N SER A 932 -12.37 35.60 -8.51
CA SER A 932 -12.81 34.19 -8.52
C SER A 932 -13.72 33.86 -7.32
N HIS A 933 -13.75 34.72 -6.30
CA HIS A 933 -14.57 34.53 -5.10
C HIS A 933 -15.82 35.42 -5.12
N ALA A 934 -17.00 34.79 -5.07
CA ALA A 934 -18.30 35.46 -5.07
C ALA A 934 -18.44 36.62 -4.06
N PRO A 935 -17.94 36.54 -2.80
CA PRO A 935 -17.99 37.67 -1.87
C PRO A 935 -17.34 38.97 -2.39
N ASN A 936 -16.28 38.88 -3.19
CA ASN A 936 -15.59 40.06 -3.70
C ASN A 936 -16.35 40.70 -4.87
N ILE A 937 -17.03 39.89 -5.70
CA ILE A 937 -17.90 40.39 -6.76
C ILE A 937 -19.06 41.17 -6.15
N ASP A 938 -19.74 40.56 -5.18
CA ASP A 938 -20.84 41.16 -4.42
C ASP A 938 -20.44 42.51 -3.78
N ALA A 939 -19.30 42.52 -3.09
CA ALA A 939 -18.78 43.71 -2.42
C ALA A 939 -18.41 44.82 -3.41
N ALA A 940 -17.89 44.50 -4.59
CA ALA A 940 -17.54 45.50 -5.60
C ALA A 940 -18.77 46.18 -6.19
N PHE A 941 -19.84 45.43 -6.48
CA PHE A 941 -21.11 46.03 -6.89
C PHE A 941 -21.71 46.89 -5.79
N TRP A 942 -21.76 46.39 -4.55
CA TRP A 942 -22.32 47.16 -3.44
C TRP A 942 -21.53 48.45 -3.16
N LEU A 943 -20.20 48.39 -3.29
CA LEU A 943 -19.32 49.56 -3.20
C LEU A 943 -19.64 50.60 -4.27
N ALA A 944 -19.70 50.19 -5.54
CA ALA A 944 -19.86 51.09 -6.68
C ALA A 944 -21.27 51.66 -6.80
N GLU A 945 -22.30 50.85 -6.51
CA GLU A 945 -23.70 51.19 -6.78
C GLU A 945 -24.43 51.83 -5.59
N GLU A 946 -24.01 51.53 -4.36
CA GLU A 946 -24.71 52.00 -3.15
C GLU A 946 -23.82 52.84 -2.22
N ILE A 947 -22.60 52.37 -1.90
CA ILE A 947 -21.74 53.04 -0.90
C ILE A 947 -21.12 54.32 -1.44
N MET A 948 -20.37 54.25 -2.55
CA MET A 948 -19.67 55.40 -3.12
C MET A 948 -20.61 56.54 -3.56
N PRO A 949 -21.81 56.27 -4.13
CA PRO A 949 -22.80 57.33 -4.37
C PRO A 949 -23.22 58.10 -3.11
N VAL A 950 -23.21 57.47 -1.92
CA VAL A 950 -23.44 58.17 -0.65
C VAL A 950 -22.23 59.04 -0.28
N VAL A 951 -21.00 58.53 -0.49
CA VAL A 951 -19.75 59.28 -0.26
C VAL A 951 -19.70 60.53 -1.15
N TRP A 952 -19.95 60.39 -2.45
CA TRP A 952 -19.84 61.49 -3.41
C TRP A 952 -20.87 62.60 -3.23
N ARG A 953 -22.00 62.33 -2.56
CA ARG A 953 -22.95 63.38 -2.16
C ARG A 953 -22.32 64.38 -1.18
N GLN A 954 -21.32 63.96 -0.39
CA GLN A 954 -20.62 64.80 0.57
C GLN A 954 -19.23 65.21 0.05
N ARG A 955 -18.54 64.29 -0.62
CA ARG A 955 -17.15 64.42 -1.08
C ARG A 955 -16.97 63.88 -2.51
N PRO A 956 -17.33 64.65 -3.54
CA PRO A 956 -17.26 64.23 -4.93
C PRO A 956 -15.82 64.10 -5.46
N ASP A 957 -14.83 64.60 -4.71
CA ASP A 957 -13.40 64.54 -5.04
C ASP A 957 -12.76 63.17 -4.74
N ILE A 958 -13.38 62.33 -3.90
CA ILE A 958 -12.84 61.03 -3.50
C ILE A 958 -12.95 60.03 -4.64
N GLN A 959 -11.80 59.52 -5.07
CA GLN A 959 -11.66 58.50 -6.11
C GLN A 959 -11.73 57.09 -5.50
N CYS A 960 -12.37 56.15 -6.21
CA CYS A 960 -12.43 54.74 -5.82
C CYS A 960 -11.57 53.90 -6.77
N VAL A 961 -10.75 53.01 -6.22
CA VAL A 961 -9.94 52.05 -6.97
C VAL A 961 -10.40 50.63 -6.61
N ILE A 962 -10.78 49.87 -7.62
CA ILE A 962 -11.07 48.43 -7.51
C ILE A 962 -9.92 47.68 -8.18
N ALA A 963 -9.14 46.92 -7.40
CA ALA A 963 -7.97 46.20 -7.88
C ALA A 963 -8.04 44.71 -7.58
N GLY A 964 -7.55 43.86 -8.50
CA GLY A 964 -7.58 42.42 -8.24
C GLY A 964 -7.29 41.48 -9.40
N ALA A 965 -7.02 40.22 -9.07
CA ALA A 965 -6.93 39.14 -10.04
C ALA A 965 -8.31 38.66 -10.50
N ASP A 966 -8.36 38.06 -11.70
CA ASP A 966 -9.54 37.35 -12.24
C ASP A 966 -10.81 38.22 -12.38
N ILE A 967 -10.64 39.52 -12.70
CA ILE A 967 -11.75 40.47 -12.84
C ILE A 967 -12.66 40.08 -14.01
N PRO A 968 -13.95 39.76 -13.75
CA PRO A 968 -14.92 39.45 -14.77
C PRO A 968 -15.42 40.72 -15.47
N GLU A 969 -15.97 40.56 -16.67
CA GLU A 969 -16.38 41.69 -17.52
C GLU A 969 -17.38 42.63 -16.84
N GLN A 970 -18.29 42.09 -16.03
CA GLN A 970 -19.29 42.88 -15.33
C GLN A 970 -18.67 43.82 -14.28
N ILE A 971 -17.52 43.47 -13.70
CA ILE A 971 -16.78 44.37 -12.80
C ILE A 971 -15.96 45.38 -13.59
N ARG A 972 -15.44 45.02 -14.77
CA ARG A 972 -14.76 45.98 -15.66
C ARG A 972 -15.70 47.09 -16.12
N GLN A 973 -16.98 46.77 -16.30
CA GLN A 973 -18.03 47.73 -16.66
C GLN A 973 -18.34 48.76 -15.57
N LEU A 974 -17.88 48.54 -14.33
CA LEU A 974 -18.00 49.54 -13.25
C LEU A 974 -17.00 50.71 -13.42
N ALA A 975 -16.05 50.61 -14.35
CA ALA A 975 -15.09 51.68 -14.61
C ALA A 975 -15.80 52.99 -15.03
N ALA A 976 -15.46 54.07 -14.33
CA ALA A 976 -16.05 55.39 -14.51
C ALA A 976 -15.00 56.47 -14.20
N PRO A 977 -15.22 57.75 -14.54
CA PRO A 977 -14.29 58.83 -14.18
C PRO A 977 -13.97 58.93 -12.67
N SER A 978 -14.84 58.41 -11.81
CA SER A 978 -14.66 58.35 -10.35
C SER A 978 -14.32 56.95 -9.80
N ILE A 979 -14.27 55.92 -10.67
CA ILE A 979 -13.96 54.53 -10.32
C ILE A 979 -12.90 53.99 -11.30
N GLU A 980 -11.69 53.76 -10.80
CA GLU A 980 -10.63 53.06 -11.54
C GLU A 980 -10.72 51.55 -11.28
N VAL A 981 -10.69 50.73 -12.34
CA VAL A 981 -10.65 49.27 -12.24
C VAL A 981 -9.32 48.75 -12.78
N ILE A 982 -8.52 48.15 -11.89
CA ILE A 982 -7.16 47.66 -12.17
C ILE A 982 -7.15 46.13 -12.08
N GLY A 983 -6.62 45.46 -13.11
CA GLY A 983 -6.46 44.00 -13.11
C GLY A 983 -5.44 43.48 -12.08
N HIS A 984 -4.88 42.30 -12.32
CA HIS A 984 -3.91 41.70 -11.40
C HIS A 984 -2.71 42.64 -11.15
N VAL A 985 -2.38 42.85 -9.89
CA VAL A 985 -1.27 43.72 -9.45
C VAL A 985 -0.25 42.88 -8.66
N PRO A 986 0.92 42.57 -9.24
CA PRO A 986 1.93 41.74 -8.59
C PRO A 986 2.51 42.35 -7.28
N ASP A 987 2.62 43.68 -7.22
CA ASP A 987 3.02 44.40 -6.01
C ASP A 987 2.00 45.48 -5.67
N CYS A 988 1.17 45.20 -4.66
CA CYS A 988 0.14 46.13 -4.18
C CYS A 988 0.72 47.33 -3.42
N GLY A 989 2.03 47.38 -3.15
CA GLY A 989 2.69 48.46 -2.41
C GLY A 989 2.44 49.83 -3.04
N ALA A 990 2.52 49.92 -4.37
CA ALA A 990 2.25 51.16 -5.09
C ALA A 990 0.79 51.62 -4.98
N LEU A 991 -0.17 50.69 -4.85
CA LEU A 991 -1.58 51.02 -4.59
C LEU A 991 -1.75 51.54 -3.16
N PHE A 992 -1.19 50.81 -2.18
CA PHE A 992 -1.26 51.21 -0.77
C PHE A 992 -0.57 52.55 -0.47
N ASP A 993 0.34 52.99 -1.33
CA ASP A 993 1.03 54.27 -1.16
C ASP A 993 0.15 55.48 -1.52
N LYS A 994 -0.85 55.30 -2.40
CA LYS A 994 -1.74 56.37 -2.90
C LYS A 994 -3.07 56.49 -2.15
N VAL A 995 -3.48 55.44 -1.45
CA VAL A 995 -4.83 55.34 -0.89
C VAL A 995 -4.88 55.86 0.55
N ARG A 996 -5.92 56.62 0.86
CA ARG A 996 -6.21 57.12 2.21
C ARG A 996 -6.61 55.97 3.12
N LEU A 997 -7.50 55.13 2.62
CA LEU A 997 -8.02 53.96 3.32
C LEU A 997 -8.37 52.87 2.30
N SER A 998 -8.41 51.63 2.77
CA SER A 998 -9.02 50.52 2.05
C SER A 998 -10.45 50.29 2.55
N ILE A 999 -11.26 49.60 1.76
CA ILE A 999 -12.58 49.15 2.17
C ILE A 999 -12.75 47.64 1.95
N ALA A 1000 -13.45 46.96 2.86
CA ALA A 1000 -13.85 45.56 2.75
C ALA A 1000 -15.37 45.41 3.07
N PRO A 1001 -16.27 45.83 2.15
CA PRO A 1001 -17.70 45.82 2.38
C PRO A 1001 -18.32 44.44 2.08
N LEU A 1002 -17.90 43.40 2.79
CA LEU A 1002 -18.34 42.03 2.50
C LEU A 1002 -19.67 41.73 3.20
N ARG A 1003 -20.73 41.42 2.44
CA ARG A 1003 -22.04 41.03 3.01
C ARG A 1003 -22.08 39.58 3.49
N PHE A 1004 -21.26 38.72 2.86
CA PHE A 1004 -21.07 37.33 3.25
C PHE A 1004 -19.60 36.91 3.06
N GLY A 1005 -19.23 35.78 3.66
CA GLY A 1005 -17.86 35.27 3.67
C GLY A 1005 -17.58 34.43 4.91
N ALA A 1006 -16.42 33.79 4.94
CA ALA A 1006 -15.86 33.07 6.08
C ALA A 1006 -14.33 33.29 6.10
N GLY A 1007 -13.64 32.75 7.11
CA GLY A 1007 -12.19 32.90 7.27
C GLY A 1007 -11.69 34.32 7.57
N VAL A 1008 -10.38 34.45 7.65
CA VAL A 1008 -9.66 35.72 7.81
C VAL A 1008 -9.39 36.36 6.45
N LYS A 1009 -9.55 37.68 6.34
CA LYS A 1009 -9.44 38.41 5.07
C LYS A 1009 -8.06 39.03 4.94
N GLY A 1010 -7.18 38.41 4.15
CA GLY A 1010 -5.79 38.88 3.97
C GLY A 1010 -5.67 40.35 3.56
N LYS A 1011 -6.57 40.85 2.70
CA LYS A 1011 -6.61 42.26 2.28
C LYS A 1011 -6.66 43.26 3.44
N ILE A 1012 -7.24 42.87 4.58
CA ILE A 1012 -7.31 43.72 5.78
C ILE A 1012 -5.95 43.74 6.47
N LEU A 1013 -5.31 42.58 6.60
CA LEU A 1013 -3.97 42.45 7.18
C LEU A 1013 -2.93 43.17 6.32
N ASP A 1014 -3.01 43.05 5.00
CA ASP A 1014 -2.11 43.71 4.05
C ASP A 1014 -2.24 45.24 4.15
N SER A 1015 -3.47 45.74 4.28
CA SER A 1015 -3.74 47.17 4.50
C SER A 1015 -3.12 47.66 5.80
N MET A 1016 -3.30 46.93 6.91
CA MET A 1016 -2.68 47.26 8.19
C MET A 1016 -1.15 47.23 8.14
N ALA A 1017 -0.57 46.22 7.46
CA ALA A 1017 0.87 46.08 7.28
C ALA A 1017 1.47 47.20 6.44
N ALA A 1018 0.72 47.69 5.45
CA ALA A 1018 1.05 48.86 4.63
C ALA A 1018 0.74 50.21 5.30
N GLY A 1019 0.18 50.20 6.52
CA GLY A 1019 -0.22 51.40 7.25
C GLY A 1019 -1.32 52.18 6.54
N VAL A 1020 -2.34 51.47 6.10
CA VAL A 1020 -3.58 51.97 5.49
C VAL A 1020 -4.74 51.50 6.38
N PRO A 1021 -5.53 52.40 6.99
CA PRO A 1021 -6.75 52.03 7.71
C PRO A 1021 -7.75 51.34 6.78
N CYS A 1022 -8.57 50.43 7.33
CA CYS A 1022 -9.55 49.69 6.56
C CYS A 1022 -10.95 49.89 7.17
N VAL A 1023 -11.89 50.36 6.35
CA VAL A 1023 -13.33 50.42 6.68
C VAL A 1023 -13.96 49.11 6.23
N MET A 1024 -14.75 48.46 7.07
CA MET A 1024 -15.19 47.09 6.78
C MET A 1024 -16.56 46.75 7.36
N THR A 1025 -17.17 45.66 6.90
CA THR A 1025 -18.36 45.10 7.56
C THR A 1025 -17.97 44.28 8.79
N PRO A 1026 -18.90 44.01 9.73
CA PRO A 1026 -18.66 43.05 10.81
C PRO A 1026 -18.24 41.66 10.29
N ILE A 1027 -18.84 41.20 9.18
CA ILE A 1027 -18.48 39.95 8.50
C ILE A 1027 -17.03 39.97 8.01
N ALA A 1028 -16.55 41.12 7.51
CA ALA A 1028 -15.17 41.26 7.10
C ALA A 1028 -14.20 41.30 8.29
N ALA A 1029 -14.58 41.91 9.43
CA ALA A 1029 -13.76 41.99 10.65
C ALA A 1029 -13.67 40.67 11.46
N GLU A 1030 -14.61 39.76 11.22
CA GLU A 1030 -14.77 38.50 11.97
C GLU A 1030 -13.47 37.68 12.06
N GLY A 1031 -13.21 37.12 13.25
CA GLY A 1031 -12.14 36.14 13.46
C GLY A 1031 -10.72 36.68 13.64
N MET A 1032 -10.50 38.00 13.52
CA MET A 1032 -9.17 38.62 13.57
C MET A 1032 -8.78 39.27 14.91
N GLU A 1033 -9.69 39.35 15.90
CA GLU A 1033 -9.44 40.01 17.20
C GLU A 1033 -8.87 41.45 17.06
N LEU A 1034 -9.44 42.25 16.14
CA LEU A 1034 -8.91 43.55 15.75
C LEU A 1034 -8.78 44.54 16.94
N PRO A 1035 -7.84 45.51 16.87
CA PRO A 1035 -7.77 46.59 17.85
C PRO A 1035 -9.06 47.42 17.87
N GLY A 1036 -9.41 48.01 19.02
CA GLY A 1036 -10.66 48.76 19.20
C GLY A 1036 -10.91 49.82 18.12
N ASP A 1037 -9.88 50.59 17.73
CA ASP A 1037 -10.01 51.61 16.67
C ASP A 1037 -10.47 51.02 15.32
N PHE A 1038 -10.17 49.75 15.03
CA PHE A 1038 -10.64 49.05 13.82
C PHE A 1038 -12.02 48.41 14.01
N THR A 1039 -12.37 48.00 15.23
CA THR A 1039 -13.74 47.58 15.57
C THR A 1039 -14.72 48.74 15.38
N ASP A 1040 -14.32 49.95 15.78
CA ASP A 1040 -15.09 51.18 15.59
C ASP A 1040 -15.21 51.59 14.11
N ALA A 1041 -14.32 51.09 13.25
CA ALA A 1041 -14.35 51.30 11.80
C ALA A 1041 -15.18 50.24 11.05
N THR A 1042 -16.17 49.65 11.72
CA THR A 1042 -17.11 48.69 11.12
C THR A 1042 -18.50 49.28 10.88
N GLY A 1043 -19.15 48.88 9.78
CA GLY A 1043 -20.50 49.32 9.43
C GLY A 1043 -21.32 48.24 8.72
N GLU A 1044 -22.62 48.16 9.03
CA GLU A 1044 -23.53 47.17 8.43
C GLU A 1044 -24.32 47.70 7.22
N THR A 1045 -24.46 49.02 7.10
CA THR A 1045 -25.22 49.67 6.01
C THR A 1045 -24.33 50.52 5.12
N ALA A 1046 -24.81 50.82 3.91
CA ALA A 1046 -24.09 51.66 2.98
C ALA A 1046 -23.83 53.08 3.53
N GLU A 1047 -24.80 53.63 4.27
CA GLU A 1047 -24.68 54.95 4.93
C GLU A 1047 -23.64 54.94 6.04
N ALA A 1048 -23.60 53.88 6.86
CA ALA A 1048 -22.63 53.75 7.93
C ALA A 1048 -21.20 53.64 7.37
N LEU A 1049 -21.01 52.79 6.35
CA LEU A 1049 -19.72 52.63 5.68
C LEU A 1049 -19.30 53.93 4.98
N ALA A 1050 -20.20 54.62 4.29
CA ALA A 1050 -19.91 55.89 3.64
C ALA A 1050 -19.52 56.99 4.64
N ALA A 1051 -20.20 57.07 5.79
CA ALA A 1051 -19.85 58.01 6.84
C ALA A 1051 -18.44 57.75 7.40
N LEU A 1052 -18.08 56.48 7.62
CA LEU A 1052 -16.72 56.10 8.04
C LEU A 1052 -15.66 56.48 7.01
N ILE A 1053 -15.95 56.27 5.71
CA ILE A 1053 -15.05 56.67 4.63
C ILE A 1053 -14.80 58.17 4.67
N VAL A 1054 -15.85 58.99 4.72
CA VAL A 1054 -15.74 60.46 4.77
C VAL A 1054 -14.96 60.90 6.01
N ASN A 1055 -15.34 60.40 7.19
CA ASN A 1055 -14.68 60.76 8.45
C ASN A 1055 -13.17 60.46 8.43
N LEU A 1056 -12.74 59.31 7.91
CA LEU A 1056 -11.32 58.95 7.84
C LEU A 1056 -10.54 59.69 6.74
N HIS A 1057 -11.23 60.29 5.75
CA HIS A 1057 -10.60 61.22 4.81
C HIS A 1057 -10.34 62.59 5.43
N ASP A 1058 -11.11 62.99 6.44
CA ASP A 1058 -11.04 64.31 7.05
C ASP A 1058 -10.30 64.34 8.40
N ASP A 1059 -10.30 63.23 9.14
CA ASP A 1059 -9.66 63.12 10.45
C ASP A 1059 -8.27 62.49 10.38
N SER A 1060 -7.26 63.33 10.18
CA SER A 1060 -5.84 62.92 10.18
C SER A 1060 -5.36 62.36 11.53
N THR A 1061 -6.00 62.71 12.64
CA THR A 1061 -5.60 62.24 13.98
C THR A 1061 -6.06 60.81 14.19
N THR A 1062 -7.34 60.52 13.91
CA THR A 1062 -7.87 59.15 13.98
C THR A 1062 -7.18 58.24 12.96
N HIS A 1063 -6.92 58.75 11.74
CA HIS A 1063 -6.16 58.02 10.74
C HIS A 1063 -4.77 57.61 11.25
N ALA A 1064 -3.98 58.55 11.78
CA ALA A 1064 -2.64 58.27 12.31
C ALA A 1064 -2.67 57.25 13.47
N ARG A 1065 -3.66 57.35 14.36
CA ARG A 1065 -3.87 56.38 15.44
C ARG A 1065 -4.13 54.97 14.90
N MET A 1066 -5.02 54.82 13.91
CA MET A 1066 -5.30 53.54 13.27
C MET A 1066 -4.08 52.95 12.55
N VAL A 1067 -3.29 53.78 11.87
CA VAL A 1067 -2.04 53.35 11.23
C VAL A 1067 -1.06 52.77 12.25
N GLN A 1068 -0.89 53.42 13.39
CA GLN A 1068 -0.02 52.92 14.46
C GLN A 1068 -0.57 51.63 15.09
N ALA A 1069 -1.87 51.60 15.38
CA ALA A 1069 -2.53 50.44 15.98
C ALA A 1069 -2.46 49.20 15.07
N GLY A 1070 -2.76 49.34 13.78
CA GLY A 1070 -2.72 48.24 12.81
C GLY A 1070 -1.31 47.69 12.63
N ARG A 1071 -0.30 48.56 12.49
CA ARG A 1071 1.10 48.11 12.37
C ARG A 1071 1.60 47.42 13.63
N ARG A 1072 1.19 47.88 14.81
CA ARG A 1072 1.50 47.21 16.08
C ARG A 1072 0.85 45.82 16.13
N PHE A 1073 -0.43 45.74 15.80
CA PHE A 1073 -1.18 44.47 15.73
C PHE A 1073 -0.50 43.44 14.83
N ILE A 1074 -0.06 43.84 13.62
CA ILE A 1074 0.65 42.92 12.71
C ILE A 1074 1.97 42.42 13.32
N ARG A 1075 2.79 43.31 13.93
CA ARG A 1075 4.03 42.89 14.59
C ARG A 1075 3.79 41.99 15.80
N GLU A 1076 2.68 42.18 16.50
CA GLU A 1076 2.39 41.42 17.71
C GLU A 1076 1.76 40.06 17.42
N ARG A 1077 0.93 39.93 16.37
CA ARG A 1077 0.17 38.70 16.09
C ARG A 1077 0.55 37.96 14.82
N HIS A 1078 1.13 38.63 13.83
CA HIS A 1078 1.48 38.09 12.52
C HIS A 1078 3.00 38.11 12.27
N ASP A 1079 3.79 38.07 13.34
CA ASP A 1079 5.25 37.94 13.27
C ASP A 1079 5.67 36.48 13.03
N HIS A 1080 6.68 36.29 12.20
CA HIS A 1080 7.13 34.96 11.77
C HIS A 1080 7.59 34.08 12.94
N ALA A 1081 8.25 34.65 13.97
CA ALA A 1081 8.69 33.87 15.12
C ALA A 1081 7.52 33.29 15.90
N ARG A 1082 6.39 34.01 15.98
CA ARG A 1082 5.19 33.50 16.65
C ARG A 1082 4.50 32.39 15.87
N ILE A 1083 4.56 32.43 14.54
CA ILE A 1083 4.02 31.36 13.68
C ILE A 1083 4.84 30.09 13.87
N ILE A 1084 6.17 30.23 13.92
CA ILE A 1084 7.10 29.12 14.25
C ILE A 1084 6.75 28.53 15.61
N ASP A 1085 6.61 29.34 16.66
CA ASP A 1085 6.27 28.86 18.01
C ASP A 1085 4.91 28.15 18.06
N ALA A 1086 3.90 28.68 17.35
CA ALA A 1086 2.57 28.09 17.30
C ALA A 1086 2.58 26.73 16.61
N LEU A 1087 3.15 26.65 15.39
CA LEU A 1087 3.29 25.39 14.66
C LEU A 1087 4.20 24.40 15.39
N GLY A 1088 5.23 24.86 16.08
CA GLY A 1088 6.12 24.03 16.88
C GLY A 1088 5.40 23.29 18.00
N ARG A 1089 4.43 23.93 18.67
CA ARG A 1089 3.59 23.28 19.69
C ARG A 1089 2.67 22.21 19.10
N ILE A 1090 2.16 22.44 17.90
CA ILE A 1090 1.23 21.54 17.22
C ILE A 1090 1.97 20.34 16.61
N ALA A 1091 3.09 20.59 15.94
CA ALA A 1091 3.87 19.59 15.23
C ALA A 1091 4.80 18.79 16.19
N GLY A 1092 5.31 19.43 17.24
CA GLY A 1092 6.38 18.92 18.12
C GLY A 1092 5.98 17.94 19.24
N ASP A 1093 4.68 17.71 19.48
CA ASP A 1093 4.20 16.77 20.52
C ASP A 1093 4.51 15.28 20.20
N THR A 1094 5.10 15.01 19.03
CA THR A 1094 5.60 13.70 18.61
C THR A 1094 6.90 13.28 19.31
N ARG A 1095 7.69 14.22 19.87
CA ARG A 1095 8.96 13.91 20.56
C ARG A 1095 8.80 13.50 22.04
N VAL A 1096 7.75 13.97 22.72
CA VAL A 1096 7.58 13.77 24.17
C VAL A 1096 6.88 12.44 24.50
N LYS A 1097 5.96 11.96 23.64
CA LYS A 1097 5.25 10.69 23.88
C LYS A 1097 6.04 9.41 23.53
N ARG A 1098 7.11 9.50 22.72
CA ARG A 1098 7.95 8.32 22.37
C ARG A 1098 9.03 7.98 23.40
N GLN A 1099 9.28 8.81 24.40
CA GLN A 1099 10.27 8.55 25.47
C GLN A 1099 9.67 7.98 26.76
N THR A 1100 8.35 7.84 26.85
CA THR A 1100 7.64 7.32 28.04
C THR A 1100 6.76 6.11 27.74
N GLY A 1101 7.07 5.34 26.70
CA GLY A 1101 6.43 4.06 26.39
C GLY A 1101 7.40 2.91 26.62
#